data_AF-Q115V0-F1
#
_entry.id   AF-Q115V0-F1
#
_cell.length_a   1.000
_cell.length_b   1.000
_cell.length_c   1.000
_cell.angle_alpha   90.00
_cell.angle_beta   90.00
_cell.angle_gamma   90.00
#
_symmetry.space_group_name_H-M   'P 1'
#
loop_
_entity.id
_entity.type
_entity.pdbx_description
1 polymer ?
#
loop_
_entity_poly.entity_id
_entity_poly.type
_entity_poly.pdbx_seq_one_letter_code
_entity_poly.pdbx_strand_id
1 'polypeptide(L)'
;MVKTIEAVVRKLWLSPENAVEEVVRFERRFGEENFKLACHCGLFLILTPELVNLIRINFLDEENIPWIGESNFLLSSLCRPLQEGVYEVEPCVREVLLEELEDKFGWRRPFELAEFLWFYLDKQGERKPSGELRMVQEWIAQAYLDPDRTIREMESFLSESLPEDNPVLGLAGQEKIPYLVEILAQPLEQTNLWKEYQNLVLNSHVLAKLLVDEKEGLGEEIEELKEEFGDGEEVKLGNEKFFLIHPVIKKFLAEFPPEKGIDYICEAKLLIVGEAGAGKTALANKIINPNYQLKDEDTTKGIEVYQYNFKTKNQNDFQINIWDFGGQEIYHTTHQFFLTKRSLYILVVDTRKEDTDFYYWLNVVELLSDNSPLLIVKNEKHERQREINQRGLQGQFTNIKEILATNLETNRGLEEIIREIEHHISELPHIGSSLPKTWKQVREILELDSRNYISLEEYLSICKQNGLTKLEYKLQLSRYLHDLGICLHFQDNPLLNKTVILKPEWGIAAVYKILDNPTVYNNFGKFTKDDLTNIWNEEKYVDMRDELLQLMIRFKLCYKILGNSQTYIAPQLLTENQPEYDWDENNNLILRYTYKFMPRGIITQFIVDMHRDIEQQKYVWKRGVIIKQNETRAEVIEYYDRREIKIRVSGRQKRALMTLVTYLLDKIHSSYNNRLKYNHLFPCTCAACKNSQNPHFYKLEKLKEWIRNGRLKTTCENHPYNEVNIKSLIDNVINIDLLSKLRYMVRD
;
A
#
# COMPACT_ATOMS: atom_id res chain seq x y z
N MET A 1 -35.65 -28.63 8.52
CA MET A 1 -36.12 -27.43 7.80
C MET A 1 -35.56 -26.24 8.57
N VAL A 2 -34.26 -25.99 8.35
CA VAL A 2 -33.46 -24.97 9.04
C VAL A 2 -33.59 -23.71 8.19
N LYS A 3 -34.20 -22.65 8.73
CA LYS A 3 -34.27 -21.36 8.04
C LYS A 3 -32.89 -20.72 8.10
N THR A 4 -32.40 -20.34 6.94
CA THR A 4 -30.99 -20.11 6.62
C THR A 4 -30.39 -18.88 7.30
N ILE A 5 -29.23 -19.11 7.93
CA ILE A 5 -28.34 -18.19 8.66
C ILE A 5 -27.39 -17.44 7.67
N GLU A 6 -27.80 -17.30 6.41
CA GLU A 6 -26.96 -16.91 5.26
C GLU A 6 -26.46 -15.44 5.25
N ALA A 7 -26.86 -14.59 6.20
CA ALA A 7 -26.91 -13.15 5.94
C ALA A 7 -25.63 -12.34 6.23
N VAL A 8 -24.62 -12.91 6.89
CA VAL A 8 -23.65 -12.07 7.60
C VAL A 8 -22.30 -11.95 6.91
N VAL A 9 -21.66 -13.08 6.56
CA VAL A 9 -20.41 -13.10 5.79
C VAL A 9 -20.67 -12.80 4.30
N ARG A 10 -21.87 -13.14 3.80
CA ARG A 10 -22.28 -12.99 2.40
C ARG A 10 -22.62 -11.56 1.95
N LYS A 11 -22.59 -10.54 2.82
CA LYS A 11 -22.88 -9.14 2.44
C LYS A 11 -21.91 -8.56 1.39
N LEU A 12 -20.72 -9.17 1.21
CA LEU A 12 -19.72 -8.82 0.19
C LEU A 12 -19.72 -9.78 -1.02
N TRP A 13 -20.58 -10.81 -1.02
CA TRP A 13 -20.68 -11.84 -2.05
C TRP A 13 -21.93 -11.67 -2.89
N LEU A 14 -21.98 -12.38 -4.02
CA LEU A 14 -23.26 -12.60 -4.69
C LEU A 14 -24.15 -13.40 -3.73
N SER A 15 -25.44 -13.07 -3.66
CA SER A 15 -26.39 -13.99 -3.05
C SER A 15 -26.45 -15.29 -3.87
N PRO A 16 -26.81 -16.45 -3.29
CA PRO A 16 -26.93 -17.70 -4.04
C PRO A 16 -27.75 -17.57 -5.31
N GLU A 17 -28.86 -16.81 -5.27
CA GLU A 17 -29.71 -16.58 -6.44
C GLU A 17 -28.98 -15.80 -7.53
N ASN A 18 -28.19 -14.79 -7.15
CA ASN A 18 -27.38 -14.02 -8.09
C ASN A 18 -26.19 -14.82 -8.64
N ALA A 19 -25.59 -15.70 -7.83
CA ALA A 19 -24.51 -16.58 -8.27
C ALA A 19 -25.01 -17.57 -9.34
N VAL A 20 -26.16 -18.21 -9.09
CA VAL A 20 -26.84 -19.07 -10.09
C VAL A 20 -27.15 -18.26 -11.34
N GLU A 21 -27.69 -17.04 -11.20
CA GLU A 21 -28.01 -16.20 -12.35
C GLU A 21 -26.77 -15.83 -13.19
N GLU A 22 -25.66 -15.48 -12.54
CA GLU A 22 -24.40 -15.17 -13.23
C GLU A 22 -23.78 -16.39 -13.92
N VAL A 23 -23.84 -17.57 -13.31
CA VAL A 23 -23.40 -18.83 -13.92
C VAL A 23 -24.24 -19.17 -15.16
N VAL A 24 -25.58 -19.05 -15.06
CA VAL A 24 -26.49 -19.27 -16.20
C VAL A 24 -26.26 -18.23 -17.30
N ARG A 25 -26.01 -16.96 -16.95
CA ARG A 25 -25.66 -15.92 -17.93
C ARG A 25 -24.33 -16.22 -18.61
N PHE A 26 -23.35 -16.71 -17.88
CA PHE A 26 -22.05 -17.10 -18.42
C PHE A 26 -22.19 -18.23 -19.44
N GLU A 27 -22.91 -19.31 -19.09
CA GLU A 27 -23.18 -20.43 -20.00
C GLU A 27 -23.93 -19.96 -21.25
N ARG A 28 -24.99 -19.15 -21.10
CA ARG A 28 -25.75 -18.61 -22.24
C ARG A 28 -24.89 -17.74 -23.16
N ARG A 29 -23.95 -17.00 -22.60
CA ARG A 29 -23.12 -16.03 -23.35
C ARG A 29 -21.94 -16.70 -24.05
N PHE A 30 -21.28 -17.65 -23.39
CA PHE A 30 -20.02 -18.25 -23.88
C PHE A 30 -20.17 -19.70 -24.33
N GLY A 31 -21.33 -20.31 -24.12
CA GLY A 31 -21.66 -21.66 -24.55
C GLY A 31 -21.18 -22.75 -23.60
N GLU A 32 -21.69 -23.96 -23.82
CA GLU A 32 -21.48 -25.14 -22.98
C GLU A 32 -20.00 -25.50 -22.79
N GLU A 33 -19.16 -25.37 -23.82
CA GLU A 33 -17.73 -25.71 -23.71
C GLU A 33 -16.96 -24.77 -22.76
N ASN A 34 -17.28 -23.47 -22.76
CA ASN A 34 -16.71 -22.54 -21.79
C ASN A 34 -17.25 -22.80 -20.38
N PHE A 35 -18.51 -23.25 -20.28
CA PHE A 35 -19.12 -23.60 -19.02
C PHE A 35 -18.48 -24.86 -18.39
N LYS A 36 -18.16 -25.89 -19.18
CA LYS A 36 -17.38 -27.05 -18.72
C LYS A 36 -16.02 -26.65 -18.13
N LEU A 37 -15.33 -25.69 -18.76
CA LEU A 37 -14.09 -25.12 -18.21
C LEU A 37 -14.33 -24.39 -16.90
N ALA A 38 -15.39 -23.58 -16.81
CA ALA A 38 -15.77 -22.89 -15.58
C ALA A 38 -16.03 -23.88 -14.42
N CYS A 39 -16.75 -24.97 -14.68
CA CYS A 39 -17.01 -26.03 -13.70
C CYS A 39 -15.70 -26.60 -13.13
N HIS A 40 -14.73 -26.90 -13.99
CA HIS A 40 -13.42 -27.44 -13.57
C HIS A 40 -12.56 -26.40 -12.82
N CYS A 41 -12.73 -25.12 -13.12
CA CYS A 41 -12.09 -24.03 -12.40
C CYS A 41 -12.72 -23.77 -11.02
N GLY A 42 -13.97 -24.20 -10.80
CA GLY A 42 -14.71 -23.98 -9.53
C GLY A 42 -13.96 -24.51 -8.30
N LEU A 43 -13.22 -25.62 -8.42
CA LEU A 43 -12.43 -26.17 -7.31
C LEU A 43 -11.27 -25.27 -6.88
N PHE A 44 -10.85 -24.28 -7.66
CA PHE A 44 -9.69 -23.46 -7.37
C PHE A 44 -10.14 -22.09 -6.88
N LEU A 45 -9.71 -21.69 -5.68
CA LEU A 45 -10.06 -20.35 -5.17
C LEU A 45 -9.30 -19.28 -5.95
N ILE A 46 -8.02 -19.52 -6.26
CA ILE A 46 -7.15 -18.57 -6.94
C ILE A 46 -6.66 -19.17 -8.25
N LEU A 47 -6.83 -18.42 -9.33
CA LEU A 47 -6.50 -18.83 -10.68
C LEU A 47 -5.52 -17.88 -11.33
N THR A 48 -4.66 -18.47 -12.15
CA THR A 48 -3.79 -17.76 -13.10
C THR A 48 -4.12 -18.25 -14.51
N PRO A 49 -3.82 -17.47 -15.57
CA PRO A 49 -3.98 -17.95 -16.94
C PRO A 49 -3.26 -19.28 -17.20
N GLU A 50 -2.08 -19.47 -16.61
CA GLU A 50 -1.33 -20.72 -16.70
C GLU A 50 -2.09 -21.89 -16.06
N LEU A 51 -2.64 -21.70 -14.86
CA LEU A 51 -3.40 -22.74 -14.16
C LEU A 51 -4.69 -23.10 -14.92
N VAL A 52 -5.45 -22.12 -15.42
CA VAL A 52 -6.66 -22.38 -16.22
C VAL A 52 -6.31 -23.13 -17.51
N ASN A 53 -5.21 -22.76 -18.18
CA ASN A 53 -4.73 -23.51 -19.34
C ASN A 53 -4.34 -24.95 -19.00
N LEU A 54 -3.67 -25.17 -17.86
CA LEU A 54 -3.33 -26.52 -17.42
C LEU A 54 -4.58 -27.34 -17.08
N ILE A 55 -5.59 -26.75 -16.43
CA ILE A 55 -6.87 -27.42 -16.18
C ILE A 55 -7.52 -27.82 -17.51
N ARG A 56 -7.56 -26.89 -18.48
CA ARG A 56 -8.11 -27.15 -19.82
C ARG A 56 -7.40 -28.31 -20.52
N ILE A 57 -6.07 -28.33 -20.51
CA ILE A 57 -5.27 -29.37 -21.18
C ILE A 57 -5.38 -30.73 -20.49
N ASN A 58 -5.41 -30.78 -19.16
CA ASN A 58 -5.37 -32.06 -18.44
C ASN A 58 -6.75 -32.71 -18.29
N PHE A 59 -7.83 -31.93 -18.28
CA PHE A 59 -9.17 -32.44 -17.98
C PHE A 59 -10.18 -32.31 -19.12
N LEU A 60 -9.90 -31.49 -20.13
CA LEU A 60 -10.88 -31.06 -21.14
C LEU A 60 -10.30 -31.02 -22.58
N ASP A 61 -9.23 -31.78 -22.86
CA ASP A 61 -8.58 -31.80 -24.19
C ASP A 61 -9.52 -32.28 -25.31
N GLU A 62 -10.50 -33.11 -24.97
CA GLU A 62 -11.49 -33.67 -25.92
C GLU A 62 -12.74 -32.77 -26.11
N GLU A 63 -12.91 -31.72 -25.30
CA GLU A 63 -14.14 -30.91 -25.21
C GLU A 63 -14.12 -29.69 -26.15
N ASN A 64 -13.20 -29.60 -27.11
CA ASN A 64 -13.12 -28.54 -28.14
C ASN A 64 -13.24 -27.10 -27.59
N ILE A 65 -12.67 -26.83 -26.41
CA ILE A 65 -12.76 -25.52 -25.77
C ILE A 65 -12.06 -24.46 -26.63
N PRO A 66 -12.73 -23.32 -26.94
CA PRO A 66 -12.13 -22.26 -27.73
C PRO A 66 -10.83 -21.74 -27.12
N TRP A 67 -9.86 -21.35 -27.96
CA TRP A 67 -8.57 -20.82 -27.50
C TRP A 67 -8.68 -19.57 -26.62
N ILE A 68 -9.81 -18.85 -26.69
CA ILE A 68 -10.12 -17.68 -25.86
C ILE A 68 -10.84 -18.05 -24.55
N GLY A 69 -11.15 -19.33 -24.31
CA GLY A 69 -11.99 -19.75 -23.19
C GLY A 69 -11.40 -19.44 -21.82
N GLU A 70 -10.08 -19.49 -21.70
CA GLU A 70 -9.35 -19.03 -20.51
C GLU A 70 -9.63 -17.55 -20.21
N SER A 71 -9.65 -16.71 -21.25
CA SER A 71 -9.91 -15.28 -21.12
C SER A 71 -11.39 -14.98 -20.89
N ASN A 72 -12.29 -15.74 -21.52
CA ASN A 72 -13.72 -15.64 -21.29
C ASN A 72 -14.07 -15.88 -19.82
N PHE A 73 -13.49 -16.94 -19.22
CA PHE A 73 -13.74 -17.27 -17.82
C PHE A 73 -13.10 -16.25 -16.87
N LEU A 74 -11.80 -15.99 -16.98
CA LEU A 74 -11.07 -15.12 -16.06
C LEU A 74 -11.54 -13.65 -16.08
N LEU A 75 -12.07 -13.18 -17.21
CA LEU A 75 -12.59 -11.81 -17.36
C LEU A 75 -14.12 -11.72 -17.23
N SER A 76 -14.79 -12.83 -16.89
CA SER A 76 -16.23 -12.83 -16.61
C SER A 76 -16.55 -12.32 -15.21
N SER A 77 -17.83 -12.10 -14.96
CA SER A 77 -18.37 -11.78 -13.62
C SER A 77 -18.21 -12.92 -12.61
N LEU A 78 -17.86 -14.14 -13.05
CA LEU A 78 -17.60 -15.29 -12.18
C LEU A 78 -16.26 -15.17 -11.42
N CYS A 79 -15.38 -14.26 -11.88
CA CYS A 79 -14.05 -14.06 -11.32
C CYS A 79 -13.85 -12.59 -10.88
N ARG A 80 -13.11 -12.40 -9.78
CA ARG A 80 -12.67 -11.09 -9.29
C ARG A 80 -11.16 -10.94 -9.48
N PRO A 81 -10.67 -9.88 -10.17
CA PRO A 81 -9.23 -9.66 -10.30
C PRO A 81 -8.64 -9.19 -8.97
N LEU A 82 -7.64 -9.92 -8.44
CA LEU A 82 -6.97 -9.56 -7.19
C LEU A 82 -5.71 -8.73 -7.42
N GLN A 83 -4.91 -9.13 -8.42
CA GLN A 83 -3.70 -8.43 -8.88
C GLN A 83 -3.39 -8.85 -10.32
N GLU A 84 -2.37 -8.25 -10.96
CA GLU A 84 -2.06 -8.55 -12.36
C GLU A 84 -1.83 -10.05 -12.60
N GLY A 85 -2.70 -10.67 -13.40
CA GLY A 85 -2.62 -12.09 -13.76
C GLY A 85 -3.11 -13.08 -12.69
N VAL A 86 -3.75 -12.60 -11.62
CA VAL A 86 -4.30 -13.45 -10.54
C VAL A 86 -5.76 -13.09 -10.28
N TYR A 87 -6.60 -14.12 -10.30
CA TYR A 87 -8.05 -14.00 -10.22
C TYR A 87 -8.57 -14.88 -9.09
N GLU A 88 -9.59 -14.41 -8.39
CA GLU A 88 -10.34 -15.18 -7.39
C GLU A 88 -11.68 -15.62 -7.99
N VAL A 89 -12.05 -16.90 -7.84
CA VAL A 89 -13.39 -17.37 -8.19
C VAL A 89 -14.35 -16.91 -7.11
N GLU A 90 -15.50 -16.34 -7.50
CA GLU A 90 -16.48 -15.85 -6.54
C GLU A 90 -17.02 -17.02 -5.67
N PRO A 91 -17.06 -16.90 -4.33
CA PRO A 91 -17.34 -18.05 -3.45
C PRO A 91 -18.69 -18.73 -3.65
N CYS A 92 -19.78 -17.99 -3.83
CA CYS A 92 -21.10 -18.57 -4.10
C CYS A 92 -21.18 -19.14 -5.52
N VAL A 93 -20.47 -18.53 -6.47
CA VAL A 93 -20.34 -19.08 -7.84
C VAL A 93 -19.61 -20.41 -7.82
N ARG A 94 -18.58 -20.56 -6.97
CA ARG A 94 -17.84 -21.80 -6.82
C ARG A 94 -18.74 -22.96 -6.38
N GLU A 95 -19.65 -22.75 -5.43
CA GLU A 95 -20.60 -23.78 -4.98
C GLU A 95 -21.43 -24.29 -6.17
N VAL A 96 -22.03 -23.37 -6.94
CA VAL A 96 -22.82 -23.69 -8.13
C VAL A 96 -21.98 -24.45 -9.19
N LEU A 97 -20.75 -23.99 -9.42
CA LEU A 97 -19.85 -24.62 -10.40
C LEU A 97 -19.40 -26.03 -9.98
N LEU A 98 -19.29 -26.30 -8.68
CA LEU A 98 -18.91 -27.61 -8.15
C LEU A 98 -20.07 -28.62 -8.22
N GLU A 99 -21.30 -28.19 -7.93
CA GLU A 99 -22.48 -29.03 -8.16
C GLU A 99 -22.60 -29.42 -9.64
N GLU A 100 -22.49 -28.44 -10.54
CA GLU A 100 -22.54 -28.68 -11.99
C GLU A 100 -21.37 -29.52 -12.51
N LEU A 101 -20.21 -29.44 -11.87
CA LEU A 101 -19.06 -30.31 -12.15
C LEU A 101 -19.38 -31.77 -11.81
N GLU A 102 -19.94 -32.03 -10.63
CA GLU A 102 -20.31 -33.38 -10.22
C GLU A 102 -21.44 -33.96 -11.09
N ASP A 103 -22.44 -33.15 -11.43
CA ASP A 103 -23.56 -33.57 -12.27
C ASP A 103 -23.12 -33.95 -13.69
N LYS A 104 -22.18 -33.20 -14.27
CA LYS A 104 -21.71 -33.43 -15.66
C LYS A 104 -20.59 -34.46 -15.77
N PHE A 105 -19.68 -34.52 -14.80
CA PHE A 105 -18.45 -35.31 -14.89
C PHE A 105 -18.33 -36.42 -13.82
N GLY A 106 -19.31 -36.50 -12.92
CA GLY A 106 -19.41 -37.49 -11.87
C GLY A 106 -18.65 -37.11 -10.60
N TRP A 107 -19.10 -37.69 -9.48
CA TRP A 107 -18.59 -37.42 -8.12
C TRP A 107 -17.07 -37.61 -7.93
N ARG A 108 -16.38 -38.31 -8.83
CA ARG A 108 -14.91 -38.50 -8.75
C ARG A 108 -14.11 -37.31 -9.28
N ARG A 109 -14.68 -36.50 -10.17
CA ARG A 109 -13.96 -35.43 -10.86
C ARG A 109 -13.40 -34.36 -9.90
N PRO A 110 -14.10 -33.92 -8.84
CA PRO A 110 -13.52 -33.02 -7.83
C PRO A 110 -12.26 -33.58 -7.16
N PHE A 111 -12.21 -34.89 -6.88
CA PHE A 111 -11.05 -35.54 -6.27
C PHE A 111 -9.85 -35.57 -7.21
N GLU A 112 -10.06 -35.86 -8.51
CA GLU A 112 -9.00 -35.82 -9.53
C GLU A 112 -8.42 -34.39 -9.68
N LEU A 113 -9.28 -33.38 -9.64
CA LEU A 113 -8.87 -31.98 -9.65
C LEU A 113 -8.14 -31.58 -8.36
N ALA A 114 -8.51 -32.14 -7.21
CA ALA A 114 -7.83 -31.92 -5.94
C ALA A 114 -6.43 -32.56 -5.92
N GLU A 115 -6.28 -33.77 -6.45
CA GLU A 115 -4.97 -34.41 -6.66
C GLU A 115 -4.07 -33.57 -7.58
N PHE A 116 -4.65 -33.05 -8.66
CA PHE A 116 -3.95 -32.16 -9.58
C PHE A 116 -3.54 -30.84 -8.90
N LEU A 117 -4.43 -30.22 -8.12
CA LEU A 117 -4.12 -29.00 -7.37
C LEU A 117 -3.00 -29.26 -6.36
N TRP A 118 -3.07 -30.37 -5.61
CA TRP A 118 -2.03 -30.76 -4.66
C TRP A 118 -0.67 -30.94 -5.35
N PHE A 119 -0.64 -31.66 -6.48
CA PHE A 119 0.57 -31.84 -7.28
C PHE A 119 1.09 -30.53 -7.86
N TYR A 120 0.20 -29.67 -8.37
CA TYR A 120 0.55 -28.36 -8.90
C TYR A 120 1.22 -27.48 -7.83
N LEU A 121 0.66 -27.45 -6.62
CA LEU A 121 1.20 -26.69 -5.48
C LEU A 121 2.56 -27.23 -5.00
N ASP A 122 2.77 -28.55 -5.03
CA ASP A 122 4.06 -29.19 -4.72
C ASP A 122 5.16 -28.82 -5.74
N LYS A 123 4.82 -28.71 -7.03
CA LYS A 123 5.78 -28.42 -8.11
C LYS A 123 6.09 -26.94 -8.32
N GLN A 124 5.38 -26.02 -7.66
CA GLN A 124 5.54 -24.56 -7.81
C GLN A 124 6.84 -23.97 -7.20
N GLY A 125 7.62 -24.72 -6.39
CA GLY A 125 8.89 -24.23 -5.84
C GLY A 125 8.78 -22.88 -5.09
N GLU A 126 9.74 -21.96 -5.29
CA GLU A 126 9.79 -20.61 -4.68
C GLU A 126 8.89 -19.56 -5.36
N ARG A 127 8.15 -19.89 -6.44
CA ARG A 127 7.12 -19.01 -7.02
C ARG A 127 5.83 -19.13 -6.20
N LYS A 128 5.89 -18.69 -4.95
CA LYS A 128 4.77 -18.86 -4.02
C LYS A 128 3.75 -17.72 -4.20
N PRO A 129 2.43 -18.01 -4.27
CA PRO A 129 1.41 -17.09 -3.78
C PRO A 129 1.80 -16.63 -2.36
N SER A 130 1.26 -15.50 -1.87
CA SER A 130 1.46 -15.13 -0.45
C SER A 130 1.19 -16.35 0.46
N GLY A 131 1.96 -16.51 1.53
CA GLY A 131 1.95 -17.73 2.36
C GLY A 131 0.53 -18.20 2.73
N GLU A 132 -0.37 -17.24 2.98
CA GLU A 132 -1.78 -17.47 3.27
C GLU A 132 -2.59 -18.02 2.08
N LEU A 133 -2.48 -17.44 0.87
CA LEU A 133 -3.25 -17.90 -0.30
C LEU A 133 -2.86 -19.31 -0.76
N ARG A 134 -1.58 -19.66 -0.54
CA ARG A 134 -1.09 -21.01 -0.78
C ARG A 134 -1.70 -22.00 0.22
N MET A 135 -1.65 -21.67 1.51
CA MET A 135 -2.23 -22.48 2.58
C MET A 135 -3.72 -22.79 2.33
N VAL A 136 -4.47 -21.79 1.87
CA VAL A 136 -5.89 -21.97 1.53
C VAL A 136 -6.11 -22.96 0.39
N GLN A 137 -5.33 -22.86 -0.70
CA GLN A 137 -5.45 -23.83 -1.80
C GLN A 137 -4.94 -25.23 -1.41
N GLU A 138 -3.95 -25.32 -0.51
CA GLU A 138 -3.49 -26.59 0.05
C GLU A 138 -4.60 -27.24 0.88
N TRP A 139 -5.32 -26.49 1.72
CA TRP A 139 -6.48 -27.01 2.46
C TRP A 139 -7.65 -27.37 1.57
N ILE A 140 -7.93 -26.60 0.51
CA ILE A 140 -8.96 -26.97 -0.48
C ILE A 140 -8.64 -28.32 -1.10
N ALA A 141 -7.40 -28.54 -1.55
CA ALA A 141 -7.01 -29.84 -2.10
C ALA A 141 -7.08 -30.95 -1.04
N GLN A 142 -6.52 -30.72 0.16
CA GLN A 142 -6.53 -31.72 1.21
C GLN A 142 -7.93 -32.06 1.72
N ALA A 143 -8.88 -31.13 1.76
CA ALA A 143 -10.23 -31.42 2.24
C ALA A 143 -10.90 -32.53 1.44
N TYR A 144 -10.61 -32.62 0.13
CA TYR A 144 -11.07 -33.74 -0.72
C TYR A 144 -10.21 -35.00 -0.58
N LEU A 145 -8.91 -34.88 -0.27
CA LEU A 145 -7.98 -36.01 -0.27
C LEU A 145 -7.82 -36.69 1.10
N ASP A 146 -7.85 -35.91 2.18
CA ASP A 146 -7.67 -36.32 3.58
C ASP A 146 -8.37 -35.31 4.51
N PRO A 147 -9.72 -35.34 4.58
CA PRO A 147 -10.50 -34.39 5.39
C PRO A 147 -10.13 -34.46 6.88
N ASP A 148 -9.82 -35.65 7.41
CA ASP A 148 -9.42 -35.83 8.82
C ASP A 148 -8.10 -35.11 9.14
N ARG A 149 -7.18 -35.04 8.17
CA ARG A 149 -5.94 -34.26 8.30
C ARG A 149 -6.22 -32.77 8.19
N THR A 150 -7.07 -32.34 7.26
CA THR A 150 -7.45 -30.93 7.12
C THR A 150 -8.09 -30.39 8.40
N ILE A 151 -9.00 -31.14 9.03
CA ILE A 151 -9.60 -30.78 10.32
C ILE A 151 -8.51 -30.59 11.39
N ARG A 152 -7.57 -31.53 11.52
CA ARG A 152 -6.48 -31.42 12.51
C ARG A 152 -5.53 -30.25 12.23
N GLU A 153 -5.21 -29.99 10.96
CA GLU A 153 -4.38 -28.85 10.58
C GLU A 153 -5.10 -27.52 10.82
N MET A 154 -6.40 -27.43 10.53
CA MET A 154 -7.24 -26.26 10.83
C MET A 154 -7.39 -26.04 12.34
N GLU A 155 -7.59 -27.10 13.14
CA GLU A 155 -7.63 -27.02 14.60
C GLU A 155 -6.29 -26.59 15.19
N SER A 156 -5.17 -27.13 14.70
CA SER A 156 -3.82 -26.72 15.11
C SER A 156 -3.58 -25.26 14.75
N PHE A 157 -3.92 -24.86 13.52
CA PHE A 157 -3.80 -23.48 13.06
C PHE A 157 -4.64 -22.53 13.90
N LEU A 158 -5.90 -22.86 14.19
CA LEU A 158 -6.77 -22.08 15.07
C LEU A 158 -6.21 -21.98 16.49
N SER A 159 -5.69 -23.08 17.02
CA SER A 159 -5.10 -23.13 18.36
C SER A 159 -3.79 -22.35 18.45
N GLU A 160 -2.99 -22.32 17.38
CA GLU A 160 -1.74 -21.54 17.29
C GLU A 160 -2.00 -20.06 16.99
N SER A 161 -3.05 -19.75 16.22
CA SER A 161 -3.36 -18.40 15.76
C SER A 161 -4.26 -17.60 16.67
N LEU A 162 -4.95 -18.25 17.62
CA LEU A 162 -5.72 -17.63 18.70
C LEU A 162 -4.84 -17.68 19.96
N PRO A 163 -4.00 -16.67 20.22
CA PRO A 163 -2.95 -16.79 21.22
C PRO A 163 -3.59 -16.84 22.60
N GLU A 164 -3.05 -17.68 23.49
CA GLU A 164 -3.56 -17.94 24.84
C GLU A 164 -3.79 -16.71 25.74
N ASP A 165 -3.37 -15.50 25.33
CA ASP A 165 -3.41 -14.29 26.16
C ASP A 165 -4.09 -13.06 25.47
N ASN A 166 -4.54 -13.18 24.20
CA ASN A 166 -5.40 -12.18 23.54
C ASN A 166 -6.00 -12.69 22.21
N PRO A 167 -7.15 -13.37 22.24
CA PRO A 167 -7.70 -13.99 21.02
C PRO A 167 -8.40 -12.99 20.08
N VAL A 168 -8.70 -11.75 20.50
CA VAL A 168 -9.26 -10.68 19.63
C VAL A 168 -8.28 -10.24 18.55
N LEU A 169 -6.98 -10.16 18.88
CA LEU A 169 -5.94 -9.80 17.91
C LEU A 169 -5.60 -10.94 16.93
N GLY A 170 -5.80 -12.19 17.35
CA GLY A 170 -5.83 -13.33 16.42
C GLY A 170 -6.97 -13.19 15.42
N LEU A 171 -8.16 -12.78 15.88
CA LEU A 171 -9.36 -12.62 15.04
C LEU A 171 -9.34 -11.42 14.09
N ALA A 172 -8.75 -10.28 14.48
CA ALA A 172 -8.62 -9.11 13.62
C ALA A 172 -7.69 -9.33 12.41
N GLY A 173 -6.84 -10.36 12.45
CA GLY A 173 -6.07 -10.85 11.30
C GLY A 173 -6.72 -12.04 10.58
N GLN A 174 -7.89 -12.51 11.05
CA GLN A 174 -8.52 -13.77 10.65
C GLN A 174 -9.98 -13.63 10.24
N GLU A 175 -10.35 -12.47 9.69
CA GLU A 175 -11.63 -12.24 8.98
C GLU A 175 -11.92 -13.33 7.93
N LYS A 176 -10.89 -14.04 7.47
CA LYS A 176 -10.97 -15.12 6.49
C LYS A 176 -11.20 -16.53 7.06
N ILE A 177 -11.10 -16.76 8.37
CA ILE A 177 -11.32 -18.11 8.92
C ILE A 177 -12.76 -18.56 8.78
N PRO A 178 -13.78 -17.74 9.14
CA PRO A 178 -15.16 -18.15 8.93
C PRO A 178 -15.44 -18.46 7.46
N TYR A 179 -14.88 -17.64 6.57
CA TYR A 179 -14.86 -17.85 5.12
C TYR A 179 -14.23 -19.18 4.70
N LEU A 180 -13.09 -19.57 5.29
CA LEU A 180 -12.42 -20.83 4.97
C LEU A 180 -13.19 -22.05 5.44
N VAL A 181 -13.80 -21.98 6.62
CA VAL A 181 -14.63 -23.07 7.13
C VAL A 181 -15.88 -23.25 6.27
N GLU A 182 -16.48 -22.17 5.78
CA GLU A 182 -17.61 -22.24 4.81
C GLU A 182 -17.18 -22.87 3.49
N ILE A 183 -16.08 -22.42 2.87
CA ILE A 183 -15.57 -23.00 1.60
C ILE A 183 -15.29 -24.50 1.72
N LEU A 184 -14.81 -24.93 2.89
CA LEU A 184 -14.40 -26.31 3.12
C LEU A 184 -15.51 -27.16 3.75
N ALA A 185 -16.68 -26.60 4.08
CA ALA A 185 -17.72 -27.31 4.80
C ALA A 185 -18.13 -28.61 4.08
N GLN A 186 -18.54 -28.50 2.82
CA GLN A 186 -19.00 -29.63 2.01
C GLN A 186 -17.98 -30.79 1.88
N PRO A 187 -16.69 -30.56 1.51
CA PRO A 187 -15.72 -31.66 1.46
C PRO A 187 -15.37 -32.21 2.85
N LEU A 188 -15.48 -31.40 3.92
CA LEU A 188 -15.19 -31.82 5.27
C LEU A 188 -16.34 -32.59 5.94
N GLU A 189 -17.57 -32.55 5.42
CA GLU A 189 -18.70 -33.35 5.94
C GLU A 189 -18.45 -34.87 5.91
N GLN A 190 -17.54 -35.33 5.06
CA GLN A 190 -17.21 -36.75 4.86
C GLN A 190 -16.12 -37.27 5.83
N THR A 191 -15.74 -36.46 6.83
CA THR A 191 -14.71 -36.81 7.83
C THR A 191 -15.18 -37.87 8.84
N ASN A 192 -14.23 -38.65 9.37
CA ASN A 192 -14.47 -39.49 10.55
C ASN A 192 -14.40 -38.68 11.87
N LEU A 193 -13.93 -37.42 11.81
CA LEU A 193 -13.85 -36.47 12.92
C LEU A 193 -15.09 -35.57 12.97
N TRP A 194 -16.27 -36.20 12.91
CA TRP A 194 -17.55 -35.49 12.77
C TRP A 194 -17.80 -34.48 13.90
N LYS A 195 -17.37 -34.79 15.14
CA LYS A 195 -17.53 -33.88 16.28
C LYS A 195 -16.63 -32.65 16.18
N GLU A 196 -15.40 -32.83 15.76
CA GLU A 196 -14.41 -31.78 15.55
C GLU A 196 -14.80 -30.88 14.38
N TYR A 197 -15.31 -31.47 13.28
CA TYR A 197 -15.91 -30.74 12.17
C TYR A 197 -17.12 -29.90 12.60
N GLN A 198 -18.08 -30.50 13.32
CA GLN A 198 -19.24 -29.76 13.83
C GLN A 198 -18.82 -28.61 14.75
N ASN A 199 -17.80 -28.81 15.60
CA ASN A 199 -17.24 -27.74 16.43
C ASN A 199 -16.63 -26.61 15.58
N LEU A 200 -15.88 -26.91 14.53
CA LEU A 200 -15.29 -25.91 13.64
C LEU A 200 -16.36 -25.07 12.92
N VAL A 201 -17.39 -25.72 12.39
CA VAL A 201 -18.53 -25.06 11.72
C VAL A 201 -19.33 -24.20 12.69
N LEU A 202 -19.56 -24.68 13.91
CA LEU A 202 -20.25 -23.92 14.94
C LEU A 202 -19.46 -22.67 15.34
N ASN A 203 -18.14 -22.84 15.51
CA ASN A 203 -17.23 -21.78 15.89
C ASN A 203 -17.11 -20.70 14.79
N SER A 204 -17.07 -21.10 13.52
CA SER A 204 -17.03 -20.14 12.41
C SER A 204 -18.26 -19.24 12.36
N HIS A 205 -19.45 -19.80 12.60
CA HIS A 205 -20.71 -19.04 12.63
C HIS A 205 -20.75 -18.02 13.78
N VAL A 206 -20.38 -18.45 14.99
CA VAL A 206 -20.31 -17.55 16.16
C VAL A 206 -19.28 -16.45 15.93
N LEU A 207 -18.10 -16.79 15.40
CA LEU A 207 -17.06 -15.81 15.07
C LEU A 207 -17.51 -14.82 13.98
N ALA A 208 -18.17 -15.29 12.93
CA ALA A 208 -18.70 -14.44 11.86
C ALA A 208 -19.69 -13.39 12.38
N LYS A 209 -20.65 -13.78 13.21
CA LYS A 209 -21.64 -12.86 13.81
C LYS A 209 -21.01 -11.89 14.81
N LEU A 210 -19.99 -12.34 15.56
CA LEU A 210 -19.22 -11.47 16.46
C LEU A 210 -18.38 -10.42 15.71
N LEU A 211 -17.80 -10.77 14.55
CA LEU A 211 -16.97 -9.87 13.75
C LEU A 211 -17.75 -8.71 13.11
N VAL A 212 -19.07 -8.81 12.98
CA VAL A 212 -19.94 -7.79 12.36
C VAL A 212 -20.91 -7.10 13.33
N ASP A 213 -20.80 -7.38 14.64
CA ASP A 213 -21.66 -6.87 15.71
C ASP A 213 -23.16 -7.25 15.60
N GLU A 214 -23.48 -8.42 15.01
CA GLU A 214 -24.85 -8.93 14.90
C GLU A 214 -25.19 -9.82 16.10
N LYS A 215 -25.72 -9.19 17.16
CA LYS A 215 -26.04 -9.82 18.45
C LYS A 215 -27.49 -10.31 18.59
N GLU A 216 -28.37 -9.93 17.66
CA GLU A 216 -29.79 -10.27 17.68
C GLU A 216 -29.98 -11.76 17.31
N GLY A 217 -30.77 -12.51 18.08
CA GLY A 217 -31.04 -13.94 17.82
C GLY A 217 -29.91 -14.93 18.18
N LEU A 218 -28.70 -14.44 18.50
CA LEU A 218 -27.55 -15.29 18.84
C LEU A 218 -27.83 -16.19 20.07
N GLY A 219 -28.58 -15.68 21.05
CA GLY A 219 -28.94 -16.42 22.25
C GLY A 219 -29.89 -17.60 22.00
N GLU A 220 -30.88 -17.43 21.11
CA GLU A 220 -31.87 -18.46 20.75
C GLU A 220 -31.25 -19.57 19.91
N GLU A 221 -30.40 -19.23 18.94
CA GLU A 221 -29.66 -20.22 18.13
C GLU A 221 -28.72 -21.06 19.00
N ILE A 222 -27.99 -20.43 19.92
CA ILE A 222 -27.14 -21.15 20.88
C ILE A 222 -27.99 -22.10 21.74
N GLU A 223 -29.28 -21.81 21.97
CA GLU A 223 -30.20 -22.63 22.75
C GLU A 223 -30.75 -23.82 21.95
N GLU A 224 -31.09 -23.65 20.68
CA GLU A 224 -31.44 -24.77 19.77
C GLU A 224 -30.26 -25.75 19.60
N LEU A 225 -29.03 -25.22 19.51
CA LEU A 225 -27.81 -26.02 19.42
C LEU A 225 -27.53 -26.85 20.69
N LYS A 226 -28.00 -26.42 21.88
CA LYS A 226 -27.90 -27.21 23.12
C LYS A 226 -28.79 -28.44 23.09
N GLU A 227 -30.00 -28.31 22.54
CA GLU A 227 -30.96 -29.41 22.47
C GLU A 227 -30.50 -30.52 21.50
N GLU A 228 -29.76 -30.15 20.45
CA GLU A 228 -29.30 -31.07 19.40
C GLU A 228 -28.01 -31.82 19.74
N PHE A 229 -27.07 -31.22 20.50
CA PHE A 229 -25.71 -31.76 20.69
C PHE A 229 -25.32 -32.20 22.13
N GLY A 230 -26.19 -31.98 23.13
CA GLY A 230 -26.03 -32.50 24.51
C GLY A 230 -25.13 -31.69 25.46
N ASP A 231 -25.01 -32.15 26.71
CA ASP A 231 -24.48 -31.41 27.88
C ASP A 231 -23.01 -30.92 27.74
N GLY A 232 -22.83 -29.68 27.31
CA GLY A 232 -21.65 -28.84 27.59
C GLY A 232 -21.83 -27.99 28.86
N GLU A 233 -20.74 -27.58 29.50
CA GLU A 233 -20.77 -26.77 30.74
C GLU A 233 -21.28 -25.33 30.51
N GLU A 234 -22.27 -24.88 31.31
CA GLU A 234 -22.81 -23.51 31.33
C GLU A 234 -21.75 -22.46 31.71
N VAL A 235 -21.62 -21.40 30.91
CA VAL A 235 -20.87 -20.18 31.26
C VAL A 235 -21.77 -18.95 31.17
N LYS A 236 -21.75 -18.08 32.19
CA LYS A 236 -22.53 -16.83 32.20
C LYS A 236 -21.78 -15.69 31.50
N LEU A 237 -22.43 -14.99 30.57
CA LEU A 237 -22.00 -13.67 30.09
C LEU A 237 -23.08 -12.63 30.43
N GLY A 238 -22.76 -11.67 31.31
CA GLY A 238 -23.74 -10.69 31.77
C GLY A 238 -24.91 -11.35 32.52
N ASN A 239 -26.15 -11.01 32.15
CA ASN A 239 -27.37 -11.63 32.72
C ASN A 239 -27.80 -12.91 31.98
N GLU A 240 -27.14 -13.27 30.88
CA GLU A 240 -27.52 -14.38 30.01
C GLU A 240 -26.53 -15.55 30.13
N LYS A 241 -27.04 -16.75 29.83
CA LYS A 241 -26.33 -18.04 29.99
C LYS A 241 -25.99 -18.61 28.62
N PHE A 242 -24.71 -18.89 28.39
CA PHE A 242 -24.17 -19.35 27.10
C PHE A 242 -23.51 -20.72 27.25
N PHE A 243 -23.51 -21.50 26.17
CA PHE A 243 -23.05 -22.89 26.14
C PHE A 243 -22.04 -23.04 24.99
N LEU A 244 -20.85 -23.61 25.25
CA LEU A 244 -19.72 -23.67 24.30
C LEU A 244 -18.98 -25.00 24.39
N ILE A 245 -18.60 -25.59 23.25
CA ILE A 245 -18.13 -26.99 23.18
C ILE A 245 -16.59 -27.13 22.98
N HIS A 246 -15.85 -26.06 22.59
CA HIS A 246 -14.38 -26.15 22.36
C HIS A 246 -13.50 -25.37 23.37
N PRO A 247 -12.39 -25.95 23.89
CA PRO A 247 -11.51 -25.33 24.92
C PRO A 247 -10.87 -23.98 24.53
N VAL A 248 -10.62 -23.76 23.23
CA VAL A 248 -9.96 -22.54 22.73
C VAL A 248 -10.89 -21.32 22.84
N ILE A 249 -12.20 -21.51 22.59
CA ILE A 249 -13.21 -20.44 22.75
C ILE A 249 -13.63 -20.30 24.23
N LYS A 250 -13.57 -21.39 25.00
CA LYS A 250 -13.72 -21.36 26.47
C LYS A 250 -12.71 -20.42 27.14
N LYS A 251 -11.45 -20.42 26.68
CA LYS A 251 -10.39 -19.54 27.21
C LYS A 251 -10.58 -18.09 26.74
N PHE A 252 -11.02 -17.88 25.50
CA PHE A 252 -11.35 -16.56 24.96
C PHE A 252 -12.48 -15.84 25.70
N LEU A 253 -13.61 -16.51 25.91
CA LEU A 253 -14.77 -15.91 26.58
C LEU A 253 -14.58 -15.82 28.12
N ALA A 254 -13.66 -16.59 28.69
CA ALA A 254 -13.22 -16.44 30.08
C ALA A 254 -12.29 -15.23 30.32
N GLU A 255 -11.47 -14.84 29.33
CA GLU A 255 -10.59 -13.66 29.39
C GLU A 255 -11.30 -12.35 29.00
N PHE A 256 -12.48 -12.46 28.38
CA PHE A 256 -13.34 -11.34 28.00
C PHE A 256 -14.68 -11.37 28.76
N PRO A 257 -14.71 -11.06 30.07
CA PRO A 257 -15.97 -10.67 30.69
C PRO A 257 -16.48 -9.42 29.94
N PRO A 258 -17.80 -9.29 29.70
CA PRO A 258 -18.40 -8.14 29.00
C PRO A 258 -18.08 -6.76 29.62
N GLU A 259 -17.39 -6.75 30.77
CA GLU A 259 -16.92 -5.57 31.48
C GLU A 259 -15.67 -4.89 30.85
N LYS A 260 -14.89 -5.56 29.97
CA LYS A 260 -13.74 -4.94 29.26
C LYS A 260 -14.04 -4.72 27.76
N GLY A 261 -15.05 -3.90 27.48
CA GLY A 261 -15.65 -3.77 26.14
C GLY A 261 -14.73 -3.46 24.95
N ILE A 262 -15.30 -3.60 23.75
CA ILE A 262 -14.74 -3.19 22.47
C ILE A 262 -14.93 -1.67 22.29
N ASP A 263 -13.98 -0.99 21.64
CA ASP A 263 -14.12 0.40 21.19
C ASP A 263 -14.01 0.45 19.65
N TYR A 264 -14.33 1.58 19.04
CA TYR A 264 -14.33 1.74 17.59
C TYR A 264 -13.36 2.84 17.18
N ILE A 265 -12.75 2.70 16.00
CA ILE A 265 -11.96 3.79 15.41
C ILE A 265 -12.92 4.91 14.99
N CYS A 266 -12.89 6.01 15.72
CA CYS A 266 -13.57 7.25 15.38
C CYS A 266 -12.53 8.37 15.18
N GLU A 267 -11.43 8.03 14.52
CA GLU A 267 -10.29 8.91 14.33
C GLU A 267 -9.75 8.84 12.92
N ALA A 268 -9.44 9.99 12.33
CA ALA A 268 -8.88 10.06 10.99
C ALA A 268 -7.84 11.16 10.83
N LYS A 269 -7.03 11.00 9.79
CA LYS A 269 -6.06 12.00 9.34
C LYS A 269 -6.64 12.83 8.20
N LEU A 270 -6.58 14.15 8.34
CA LEU A 270 -6.91 15.13 7.30
C LEU A 270 -5.63 15.83 6.86
N LEU A 271 -5.26 15.75 5.58
CA LEU A 271 -4.07 16.43 5.05
C LEU A 271 -4.47 17.61 4.17
N ILE A 272 -3.99 18.81 4.50
CA ILE A 272 -4.22 20.02 3.71
C ILE A 272 -2.96 20.32 2.88
N VAL A 273 -3.11 20.28 1.56
CA VAL A 273 -2.03 20.49 0.57
C VAL A 273 -2.40 21.60 -0.40
N GLY A 274 -1.40 22.14 -1.11
CA GLY A 274 -1.58 23.26 -2.04
C GLY A 274 -0.41 24.25 -2.02
N GLU A 275 -0.44 25.21 -2.93
CA GLU A 275 0.62 26.21 -3.10
C GLU A 275 0.84 27.07 -1.83
N ALA A 276 2.05 27.61 -1.67
CA ALA A 276 2.34 28.56 -0.62
C ALA A 276 1.40 29.78 -0.68
N GLY A 277 0.76 30.11 0.45
CA GLY A 277 -0.19 31.22 0.53
C GLY A 277 -1.61 30.92 0.03
N ALA A 278 -1.93 29.68 -0.35
CA ALA A 278 -3.27 29.29 -0.80
C ALA A 278 -4.37 29.45 0.27
N GLY A 279 -4.00 29.52 1.55
CA GLY A 279 -4.91 29.65 2.69
C GLY A 279 -5.12 28.35 3.45
N LYS A 280 -4.14 27.45 3.45
CA LYS A 280 -4.20 26.14 4.12
C LYS A 280 -4.32 26.28 5.65
N THR A 281 -3.40 27.04 6.26
CA THR A 281 -3.42 27.40 7.68
C THR A 281 -4.69 28.13 8.07
N ALA A 282 -5.16 29.06 7.23
CA ALA A 282 -6.42 29.76 7.44
C ALA A 282 -7.61 28.80 7.45
N LEU A 283 -7.66 27.85 6.51
CA LEU A 283 -8.71 26.83 6.44
C LEU A 283 -8.65 25.90 7.67
N ALA A 284 -7.47 25.41 8.05
CA ALA A 284 -7.28 24.57 9.24
C ALA A 284 -7.84 25.25 10.50
N ASN A 285 -7.45 26.51 10.74
CA ASN A 285 -7.91 27.28 11.89
C ASN A 285 -9.42 27.58 11.82
N LYS A 286 -9.98 27.82 10.63
CA LYS A 286 -11.42 28.05 10.44
C LYS A 286 -12.28 26.81 10.66
N ILE A 287 -11.77 25.61 10.32
CA ILE A 287 -12.42 24.33 10.64
C ILE A 287 -12.55 24.18 12.16
N ILE A 288 -11.47 24.48 12.90
CA ILE A 288 -11.44 24.36 14.37
C ILE A 288 -12.30 25.44 15.03
N ASN A 289 -12.18 26.68 14.56
CA ASN A 289 -12.88 27.83 15.08
C ASN A 289 -13.36 28.73 13.91
N PRO A 290 -14.65 28.66 13.54
CA PRO A 290 -15.20 29.52 12.49
C PRO A 290 -15.01 31.03 12.74
N ASN A 291 -14.86 31.44 14.01
CA ASN A 291 -14.62 32.83 14.41
C ASN A 291 -13.14 33.25 14.37
N TYR A 292 -12.23 32.37 13.92
CA TYR A 292 -10.82 32.71 13.74
C TYR A 292 -10.67 33.93 12.82
N GLN A 293 -9.89 34.91 13.25
CA GLN A 293 -9.58 36.09 12.46
C GLN A 293 -8.34 35.81 11.61
N LEU A 294 -8.46 36.03 10.30
CA LEU A 294 -7.34 35.86 9.38
C LEU A 294 -6.20 36.82 9.76
N LYS A 295 -4.99 36.29 9.83
CA LYS A 295 -3.77 37.06 10.07
C LYS A 295 -2.94 37.08 8.79
N ASP A 296 -2.26 38.21 8.55
CA ASP A 296 -1.16 38.26 7.58
C ASP A 296 0.06 37.59 8.23
N GLU A 297 0.11 36.26 8.14
CA GLU A 297 1.26 35.46 8.59
C GLU A 297 2.18 35.17 7.41
N ASP A 298 3.48 35.10 7.69
CA ASP A 298 4.46 34.55 6.76
C ASP A 298 4.06 33.12 6.36
N THR A 299 4.48 32.67 5.18
CA THR A 299 4.16 31.30 4.74
C THR A 299 4.58 30.26 5.78
N THR A 300 3.66 29.36 6.14
CA THR A 300 3.86 28.29 7.11
C THR A 300 5.17 27.56 6.83
N LYS A 301 6.06 27.61 7.82
CA LYS A 301 7.35 26.91 7.78
C LYS A 301 7.15 25.54 8.38
N GLY A 302 6.95 24.57 7.51
CA GLY A 302 7.01 23.18 7.87
C GLY A 302 5.66 22.48 7.98
N ILE A 303 5.36 21.83 9.11
CA ILE A 303 4.10 21.10 9.31
C ILE A 303 3.54 21.47 10.67
N GLU A 304 2.26 21.83 10.71
CA GLU A 304 1.50 22.00 11.93
C GLU A 304 0.39 20.96 12.00
N VAL A 305 0.14 20.40 13.18
CA VAL A 305 -0.92 19.42 13.43
C VAL A 305 -1.92 20.02 14.40
N TYR A 306 -3.18 20.02 14.00
CA TYR A 306 -4.29 20.50 14.82
C TYR A 306 -5.29 19.37 15.07
N GLN A 307 -6.00 19.46 16.19
CA GLN A 307 -7.07 18.52 16.52
C GLN A 307 -8.43 19.20 16.38
N TYR A 308 -9.35 18.52 15.70
CA TYR A 308 -10.74 18.94 15.56
C TYR A 308 -11.66 17.80 15.95
N ASN A 309 -12.60 18.06 16.86
CA ASN A 309 -13.53 17.06 17.37
C ASN A 309 -14.96 17.41 16.96
N PHE A 310 -15.71 16.42 16.50
CA PHE A 310 -17.13 16.55 16.19
C PHE A 310 -17.90 15.31 16.63
N LYS A 311 -19.23 15.40 16.67
CA LYS A 311 -20.09 14.25 16.97
C LYS A 311 -20.67 13.68 15.70
N THR A 312 -20.49 12.37 15.51
CA THR A 312 -21.15 11.65 14.41
C THR A 312 -22.67 11.59 14.61
N LYS A 313 -23.41 11.19 13.56
CA LYS A 313 -24.86 10.95 13.64
C LYS A 313 -25.27 9.97 14.75
N ASN A 314 -24.36 9.06 15.12
CA ASN A 314 -24.55 8.06 16.18
C ASN A 314 -24.10 8.57 17.57
N GLN A 315 -23.81 9.86 17.72
CA GLN A 315 -23.33 10.51 18.95
C GLN A 315 -21.95 10.04 19.46
N ASN A 316 -21.17 9.31 18.66
CA ASN A 316 -19.78 9.02 18.99
C ASN A 316 -18.93 10.26 18.77
N ASP A 317 -18.05 10.55 19.74
CA ASP A 317 -17.02 11.58 19.61
C ASP A 317 -16.00 11.13 18.56
N PHE A 318 -15.77 11.98 17.57
CA PHE A 318 -14.86 11.74 16.47
C PHE A 318 -13.73 12.76 16.47
N GLN A 319 -12.49 12.30 16.35
CA GLN A 319 -11.30 13.15 16.36
C GLN A 319 -10.62 13.17 14.98
N ILE A 320 -10.37 14.37 14.46
CA ILE A 320 -9.65 14.60 13.22
C ILE A 320 -8.30 15.23 13.55
N ASN A 321 -7.23 14.59 13.10
CA ASN A 321 -5.88 15.15 13.13
C ASN A 321 -5.62 15.87 11.79
N ILE A 322 -5.64 17.20 11.81
CA ILE A 322 -5.47 18.08 10.64
C ILE A 322 -3.99 18.41 10.47
N TRP A 323 -3.39 17.94 9.39
CA TRP A 323 -2.02 18.20 9.00
C TRP A 323 -1.96 19.34 7.99
N ASP A 324 -1.44 20.49 8.40
CA ASP A 324 -1.19 21.65 7.54
C ASP A 324 0.27 21.66 7.08
N PHE A 325 0.46 21.41 5.79
CA PHE A 325 1.79 21.37 5.19
C PHE A 325 2.19 22.74 4.65
N GLY A 326 3.42 23.16 4.89
CA GLY A 326 4.03 24.33 4.26
C GLY A 326 4.00 24.19 2.74
N GLY A 327 3.71 25.26 2.00
CA GLY A 327 3.63 25.19 0.54
C GLY A 327 4.97 25.34 -0.19
N GLN A 328 6.10 25.34 0.52
CA GLN A 328 7.40 25.70 -0.07
C GLN A 328 8.05 24.53 -0.82
N GLU A 329 8.67 24.84 -1.96
CA GLU A 329 9.16 23.81 -2.89
C GLU A 329 10.24 22.88 -2.29
N ILE A 330 11.09 23.42 -1.41
CA ILE A 330 12.21 22.70 -0.78
C ILE A 330 11.69 21.52 0.06
N TYR A 331 10.44 21.60 0.53
CA TYR A 331 9.84 20.61 1.41
C TYR A 331 9.00 19.55 0.70
N HIS A 332 8.80 19.65 -0.63
CA HIS A 332 7.98 18.66 -1.34
C HIS A 332 8.49 17.23 -1.15
N THR A 333 9.82 17.00 -1.18
CA THR A 333 10.39 15.68 -0.91
C THR A 333 10.09 15.24 0.53
N THR A 334 10.17 16.15 1.49
CA THR A 334 9.89 15.90 2.91
C THR A 334 8.42 15.56 3.15
N HIS A 335 7.49 16.22 2.47
CA HIS A 335 6.05 15.99 2.62
C HIS A 335 5.63 14.61 2.13
N GLN A 336 6.30 14.06 1.10
CA GLN A 336 6.00 12.73 0.56
C GLN A 336 6.05 11.63 1.63
N PHE A 337 6.90 11.77 2.67
CA PHE A 337 7.00 10.81 3.77
C PHE A 337 5.79 10.79 4.70
N PHE A 338 5.00 11.85 4.70
CA PHE A 338 3.84 11.99 5.58
C PHE A 338 2.51 11.84 4.83
N LEU A 339 2.56 11.67 3.50
CA LEU A 339 1.38 11.33 2.72
C LEU A 339 1.11 9.84 2.90
N THR A 340 -0.08 9.51 3.40
CA THR A 340 -0.43 8.16 3.84
C THR A 340 -1.80 7.77 3.30
N LYS A 341 -2.00 6.46 3.10
CA LYS A 341 -3.32 5.87 2.87
C LYS A 341 -4.28 6.17 4.04
N ARG A 342 -5.57 5.83 3.88
CA ARG A 342 -6.59 5.95 4.93
C ARG A 342 -6.75 7.37 5.49
N SER A 343 -6.48 8.37 4.66
CA SER A 343 -6.62 9.79 5.03
C SER A 343 -7.61 10.50 4.11
N LEU A 344 -8.19 11.61 4.58
CA LEU A 344 -8.87 12.57 3.69
C LEU A 344 -7.88 13.66 3.29
N TYR A 345 -7.89 14.04 2.02
CA TYR A 345 -7.06 15.12 1.50
C TYR A 345 -7.90 16.35 1.14
N ILE A 346 -7.35 17.53 1.40
CA ILE A 346 -7.88 18.81 0.89
C ILE A 346 -6.80 19.48 0.07
N LEU A 347 -7.09 19.77 -1.20
CA LEU A 347 -6.26 20.63 -2.04
C LEU A 347 -6.84 22.05 -2.05
N VAL A 348 -6.14 22.99 -1.41
CA VAL A 348 -6.53 24.40 -1.37
C VAL A 348 -5.92 25.16 -2.55
N VAL A 349 -6.76 25.94 -3.23
CA VAL A 349 -6.46 26.61 -4.49
C VAL A 349 -6.70 28.12 -4.31
N ASP A 350 -5.70 28.97 -4.57
CA ASP A 350 -5.87 30.43 -4.55
C ASP A 350 -6.36 30.90 -5.92
N THR A 351 -7.49 31.60 -5.98
CA THR A 351 -8.03 32.07 -7.26
C THR A 351 -7.30 33.29 -7.84
N ARG A 352 -6.32 33.86 -7.15
CA ARG A 352 -5.59 35.07 -7.58
C ARG A 352 -4.37 34.81 -8.47
N LYS A 353 -3.81 33.59 -8.45
CA LYS A 353 -2.57 33.23 -9.17
C LYS A 353 -2.83 32.13 -10.19
N GLU A 354 -2.04 32.10 -11.26
CA GLU A 354 -1.90 30.90 -12.07
C GLU A 354 -1.23 29.84 -11.18
N ASP A 355 -2.03 28.95 -10.56
CA ASP A 355 -1.49 27.90 -9.67
C ASP A 355 -0.65 26.92 -10.49
N THR A 356 0.66 27.15 -10.51
CA THR A 356 1.63 26.30 -11.19
C THR A 356 1.67 24.89 -10.58
N ASP A 357 1.42 24.78 -9.27
CA ASP A 357 1.49 23.52 -8.53
C ASP A 357 0.14 22.79 -8.39
N PHE A 358 -0.98 23.33 -8.91
CA PHE A 358 -2.29 22.69 -8.77
C PHE A 358 -2.30 21.25 -9.30
N TYR A 359 -1.91 21.07 -10.56
CA TYR A 359 -1.81 19.73 -11.16
C TYR A 359 -0.71 18.90 -10.53
N TYR A 360 0.35 19.54 -10.03
CA TYR A 360 1.41 18.83 -9.31
C TYR A 360 0.85 18.14 -8.08
N TRP A 361 0.13 18.86 -7.21
CA TRP A 361 -0.46 18.30 -6.00
C TRP A 361 -1.49 17.21 -6.28
N LEU A 362 -2.33 17.37 -7.32
CA LEU A 362 -3.26 16.32 -7.74
C LEU A 362 -2.54 14.99 -8.05
N ASN A 363 -1.48 15.04 -8.85
CA ASN A 363 -0.71 13.84 -9.20
C ASN A 363 0.06 13.29 -7.98
N VAL A 364 0.62 14.15 -7.11
CA VAL A 364 1.30 13.70 -5.89
C VAL A 364 0.36 12.96 -4.96
N VAL A 365 -0.86 13.48 -4.75
CA VAL A 365 -1.88 12.82 -3.94
C VAL A 365 -2.27 11.49 -4.58
N GLU A 366 -2.60 11.46 -5.88
CA GLU A 366 -2.95 10.21 -6.59
C GLU A 366 -1.87 9.10 -6.45
N LEU A 367 -0.60 9.49 -6.54
CA LEU A 367 0.54 8.58 -6.44
C LEU A 367 0.76 8.01 -5.04
N LEU A 368 0.65 8.86 -4.00
CA LEU A 368 1.10 8.52 -2.65
C LEU A 368 -0.03 8.21 -1.67
N SER A 369 -1.27 8.60 -1.95
CA SER A 369 -2.39 8.46 -1.02
C SER A 369 -3.13 7.12 -1.10
N ASP A 370 -2.74 6.25 -2.03
CA ASP A 370 -3.43 4.98 -2.29
C ASP A 370 -4.94 5.14 -2.63
N ASN A 371 -5.29 6.18 -3.42
CA ASN A 371 -6.68 6.51 -3.80
C ASN A 371 -7.56 7.01 -2.64
N SER A 372 -6.93 7.52 -1.58
CA SER A 372 -7.62 8.26 -0.52
C SER A 372 -8.46 9.42 -1.07
N PRO A 373 -9.66 9.68 -0.51
CA PRO A 373 -10.58 10.72 -0.99
C PRO A 373 -9.92 12.10 -0.94
N LEU A 374 -10.25 12.93 -1.93
CA LEU A 374 -9.71 14.27 -2.12
C LEU A 374 -10.84 15.27 -2.34
N LEU A 375 -10.83 16.36 -1.57
CA LEU A 375 -11.68 17.53 -1.78
C LEU A 375 -10.82 18.67 -2.35
N ILE A 376 -11.34 19.38 -3.34
CA ILE A 376 -10.71 20.59 -3.86
C ILE A 376 -11.44 21.79 -3.28
N VAL A 377 -10.73 22.67 -2.57
CA VAL A 377 -11.30 23.88 -1.97
C VAL A 377 -10.73 25.11 -2.69
N LYS A 378 -11.60 25.80 -3.43
CA LYS A 378 -11.29 27.08 -4.08
C LYS A 378 -11.45 28.20 -3.08
N ASN A 379 -10.34 28.80 -2.66
CA ASN A 379 -10.33 29.96 -1.78
C ASN A 379 -10.48 31.24 -2.62
N GLU A 380 -11.73 31.69 -2.77
CA GLU A 380 -12.17 32.83 -3.59
C GLU A 380 -11.94 34.15 -2.84
N LYS A 381 -10.69 34.63 -2.85
CA LYS A 381 -10.32 35.91 -2.25
C LYS A 381 -10.84 37.07 -3.10
N HIS A 382 -11.45 38.07 -2.45
CA HIS A 382 -12.07 39.22 -3.11
C HIS A 382 -13.14 38.85 -4.16
N GLU A 383 -13.88 37.75 -3.92
CA GLU A 383 -14.95 37.25 -4.81
C GLU A 383 -14.48 36.92 -6.24
N ARG A 384 -13.17 36.71 -6.45
CA ARG A 384 -12.65 36.20 -7.72
C ARG A 384 -12.93 34.72 -7.82
N GLN A 385 -13.79 34.36 -8.77
CA GLN A 385 -14.13 32.98 -9.07
C GLN A 385 -13.15 32.40 -10.08
N ARG A 386 -12.79 31.14 -9.87
CA ARG A 386 -12.05 30.32 -10.84
C ARG A 386 -12.93 29.17 -11.30
N GLU A 387 -13.11 29.08 -12.61
CA GLU A 387 -13.71 27.90 -13.21
C GLU A 387 -12.70 26.75 -13.19
N ILE A 388 -13.15 25.60 -12.70
CA ILE A 388 -12.41 24.35 -12.73
C ILE A 388 -13.30 23.35 -13.47
N ASN A 389 -12.77 22.71 -14.52
CA ASN A 389 -13.50 21.68 -15.24
C ASN A 389 -13.63 20.41 -14.38
N GLN A 390 -14.64 20.38 -13.52
CA GLN A 390 -14.90 19.30 -12.58
C GLN A 390 -15.03 17.94 -13.29
N ARG A 391 -15.83 17.86 -14.37
CA ARG A 391 -16.02 16.61 -15.12
C ARG A 391 -14.71 16.10 -15.72
N GLY A 392 -13.88 17.00 -16.26
CA GLY A 392 -12.57 16.66 -16.79
C GLY A 392 -11.61 16.14 -15.72
N LEU A 393 -11.58 16.79 -14.55
CA LEU A 393 -10.74 16.38 -13.43
C LEU A 393 -11.19 15.07 -12.81
N GLN A 394 -12.49 14.89 -12.52
CA GLN A 394 -13.02 13.65 -11.95
C GLN A 394 -12.86 12.46 -12.91
N GLY A 395 -12.89 12.69 -14.23
CA GLY A 395 -12.56 11.68 -15.23
C GLY A 395 -11.08 11.29 -15.25
N GLN A 396 -10.19 12.18 -14.81
CA GLN A 396 -8.75 11.92 -14.73
C GLN A 396 -8.32 11.37 -13.36
N PHE A 397 -8.95 11.83 -12.27
CA PHE A 397 -8.62 11.53 -10.89
C PHE A 397 -9.87 11.04 -10.16
N THR A 398 -10.00 9.72 -10.01
CA THR A 398 -11.19 9.06 -9.45
C THR A 398 -11.40 9.28 -7.96
N ASN A 399 -10.36 9.74 -7.26
CA ASN A 399 -10.43 10.03 -5.83
C ASN A 399 -10.95 11.44 -5.52
N ILE A 400 -11.11 12.33 -6.51
CA ILE A 400 -11.76 13.63 -6.30
C ILE A 400 -13.25 13.39 -6.01
N LYS A 401 -13.67 13.70 -4.78
CA LYS A 401 -15.06 13.60 -4.36
C LYS A 401 -15.80 14.90 -4.67
N GLU A 402 -15.33 16.00 -4.11
CA GLU A 402 -15.99 17.30 -4.22
C GLU A 402 -15.07 18.42 -4.68
N ILE A 403 -15.65 19.42 -5.34
CA ILE A 403 -14.99 20.70 -5.67
C ILE A 403 -15.83 21.83 -5.08
N LEU A 404 -15.34 22.40 -3.98
CA LEU A 404 -16.05 23.36 -3.15
C LEU A 404 -15.45 24.76 -3.33
N ALA A 405 -16.27 25.79 -3.11
CA ALA A 405 -15.84 27.18 -3.17
C ALA A 405 -16.09 27.84 -1.82
N THR A 406 -15.10 28.58 -1.33
CA THR A 406 -15.23 29.35 -0.09
C THR A 406 -14.57 30.69 -0.18
N ASN A 407 -15.08 31.65 0.58
CA ASN A 407 -14.33 32.83 0.97
C ASN A 407 -14.04 32.71 2.48
N LEU A 408 -12.76 32.47 2.82
CA LEU A 408 -12.32 32.30 4.21
C LEU A 408 -12.42 33.58 5.06
N GLU A 409 -12.52 34.75 4.43
CA GLU A 409 -12.69 36.03 5.12
C GLU A 409 -14.14 36.19 5.61
N THR A 410 -15.12 35.83 4.78
CA THR A 410 -16.56 35.96 5.07
C THR A 410 -17.20 34.68 5.59
N ASN A 411 -16.46 33.57 5.67
CA ASN A 411 -16.94 32.21 5.93
C ASN A 411 -17.97 31.67 4.92
N ARG A 412 -18.16 32.33 3.77
CA ARG A 412 -19.05 31.82 2.72
C ARG A 412 -18.60 30.40 2.31
N GLY A 413 -19.50 29.43 2.33
CA GLY A 413 -19.22 28.05 1.94
C GLY A 413 -18.46 27.21 2.97
N LEU A 414 -18.02 27.78 4.10
CA LEU A 414 -17.25 27.07 5.12
C LEU A 414 -18.06 25.93 5.77
N GLU A 415 -19.34 26.17 6.06
CA GLU A 415 -20.22 25.16 6.66
C GLU A 415 -20.39 23.93 5.76
N GLU A 416 -20.51 24.14 4.45
CA GLU A 416 -20.57 23.05 3.48
C GLU A 416 -19.25 22.27 3.44
N ILE A 417 -18.11 22.95 3.45
CA ILE A 417 -16.80 22.31 3.52
C ILE A 417 -16.67 21.43 4.76
N ILE A 418 -17.04 21.94 5.94
CA ILE A 418 -16.98 21.17 7.19
C ILE A 418 -17.87 19.94 7.10
N ARG A 419 -19.10 20.08 6.57
CA ARG A 419 -20.02 18.95 6.37
C ARG A 419 -19.44 17.86 5.45
N GLU A 420 -18.85 18.24 4.32
CA GLU A 420 -18.24 17.27 3.39
C GLU A 420 -16.98 16.63 3.97
N ILE A 421 -16.21 17.37 4.79
CA ILE A 421 -15.08 16.81 5.55
C ILE A 421 -15.59 15.74 6.51
N GLU A 422 -16.56 16.07 7.37
CA GLU A 422 -17.13 15.14 8.35
C GLU A 422 -17.73 13.90 7.68
N HIS A 423 -18.42 14.08 6.56
CA HIS A 423 -19.01 13.00 5.77
C HIS A 423 -17.95 12.03 5.24
N HIS A 424 -16.99 12.52 4.46
CA HIS A 424 -16.01 11.64 3.81
C HIS A 424 -14.98 11.07 4.78
N ILE A 425 -14.66 11.76 5.88
CA ILE A 425 -13.83 11.19 6.94
C ILE A 425 -14.54 10.01 7.61
N SER A 426 -15.85 10.16 7.90
CA SER A 426 -16.62 9.09 8.54
C SER A 426 -16.78 7.84 7.65
N GLU A 427 -16.62 7.97 6.33
CA GLU A 427 -16.68 6.88 5.36
C GLU A 427 -15.32 6.23 5.06
N LEU A 428 -14.23 6.68 5.68
CA LEU A 428 -12.92 6.09 5.43
C LEU A 428 -12.93 4.60 5.85
N PRO A 429 -12.27 3.69 5.09
CA PRO A 429 -12.46 2.24 5.25
C PRO A 429 -12.09 1.62 6.60
N HIS A 430 -11.37 2.36 7.44
CA HIS A 430 -10.89 1.91 8.75
C HIS A 430 -11.73 2.48 9.90
N ILE A 431 -12.64 3.40 9.59
CA ILE A 431 -13.55 4.00 10.58
C ILE A 431 -14.62 2.99 10.93
N GLY A 432 -14.91 2.88 12.22
CA GLY A 432 -15.85 1.88 12.73
C GLY A 432 -15.25 0.48 12.86
N SER A 433 -14.00 0.25 12.49
CA SER A 433 -13.34 -1.03 12.80
C SER A 433 -13.09 -1.13 14.31
N SER A 434 -13.26 -2.34 14.85
CA SER A 434 -13.12 -2.62 16.28
C SER A 434 -11.67 -2.50 16.74
N LEU A 435 -11.45 -1.81 17.86
CA LEU A 435 -10.18 -1.74 18.57
C LEU A 435 -10.33 -2.23 20.01
N PRO A 436 -9.31 -2.92 20.57
CA PRO A 436 -9.27 -3.19 22.00
C PRO A 436 -9.26 -1.87 22.80
N LYS A 437 -10.11 -1.72 23.82
CA LYS A 437 -10.10 -0.54 24.70
C LYS A 437 -8.72 -0.23 25.30
N THR A 438 -7.91 -1.25 25.55
CA THR A 438 -6.54 -1.11 26.05
C THR A 438 -5.63 -0.35 25.06
N TRP A 439 -5.88 -0.44 23.75
CA TRP A 439 -5.11 0.30 22.74
C TRP A 439 -5.46 1.77 22.76
N LYS A 440 -6.77 2.09 22.86
CA LYS A 440 -7.23 3.47 23.01
C LYS A 440 -6.68 4.12 24.27
N GLN A 441 -6.70 3.42 25.42
CA GLN A 441 -6.13 3.93 26.67
C GLN A 441 -4.63 4.26 26.53
N VAL A 442 -3.85 3.36 25.93
CA VAL A 442 -2.43 3.61 25.66
C VAL A 442 -2.26 4.80 24.71
N ARG A 443 -3.05 4.87 23.64
CA ARG A 443 -3.02 5.99 22.69
C ARG A 443 -3.29 7.33 23.39
N GLU A 444 -4.37 7.44 24.16
CA GLU A 444 -4.74 8.64 24.92
C GLU A 444 -3.61 9.08 25.86
N ILE A 445 -2.97 8.12 26.54
CA ILE A 445 -1.81 8.42 27.40
C ILE A 445 -0.64 8.98 26.61
N LEU A 446 -0.35 8.43 25.43
CA LEU A 446 0.75 8.90 24.58
C LEU A 446 0.47 10.28 23.99
N GLU A 447 -0.78 10.58 23.63
CA GLU A 447 -1.18 11.90 23.12
C GLU A 447 -1.19 12.98 24.21
N LEU A 448 -1.57 12.62 25.44
CA LEU A 448 -1.55 13.53 26.59
C LEU A 448 -0.15 13.75 27.16
N ASP A 449 0.84 12.94 26.75
CA ASP A 449 2.21 13.12 27.19
C ASP A 449 2.80 14.42 26.62
N SER A 450 3.32 15.26 27.51
CA SER A 450 3.86 16.56 27.12
C SER A 450 5.22 16.47 26.43
N ARG A 451 5.92 15.32 26.54
CA ARG A 451 7.24 15.10 25.95
C ARG A 451 7.16 14.94 24.43
N ASN A 452 8.26 15.22 23.74
CA ASN A 452 8.33 15.06 22.27
C ASN A 452 8.61 13.61 21.86
N TYR A 453 9.26 12.84 22.73
CA TYR A 453 9.65 11.46 22.53
C TYR A 453 9.80 10.74 23.86
N ILE A 454 9.75 9.42 23.82
CA ILE A 454 10.02 8.52 24.95
C ILE A 454 10.89 7.35 24.47
N SER A 455 11.59 6.70 25.40
CA SER A 455 12.30 5.47 25.09
C SER A 455 11.32 4.32 24.79
N LEU A 456 11.79 3.31 24.05
CA LEU A 456 11.04 2.08 23.84
C LEU A 456 10.68 1.41 25.17
N GLU A 457 11.58 1.41 26.15
CA GLU A 457 11.32 0.80 27.46
C GLU A 457 10.17 1.48 28.22
N GLU A 458 10.10 2.81 28.17
CA GLU A 458 8.98 3.57 28.72
C GLU A 458 7.68 3.27 27.99
N TYR A 459 7.69 3.27 26.65
CA TYR A 459 6.54 2.87 25.85
C TYR A 459 6.03 1.47 26.23
N LEU A 460 6.94 0.50 26.32
CA LEU A 460 6.62 -0.88 26.69
C LEU A 460 6.08 -0.99 28.12
N SER A 461 6.50 -0.10 29.01
CA SER A 461 6.03 0.00 30.39
C SER A 461 4.63 0.62 30.46
N ILE A 462 4.37 1.70 29.73
CA ILE A 462 3.03 2.31 29.58
C ILE A 462 2.05 1.25 29.08
N CYS A 463 2.42 0.50 28.04
CA CYS A 463 1.58 -0.57 27.52
C CYS A 463 1.29 -1.63 28.59
N LYS A 464 2.32 -2.06 29.34
CA LYS A 464 2.18 -3.05 30.42
C LYS A 464 1.23 -2.58 31.52
N GLN A 465 1.32 -1.33 31.92
CA GLN A 465 0.48 -0.73 32.96
C GLN A 465 -1.00 -0.66 32.54
N ASN A 466 -1.26 -0.58 31.24
CA ASN A 466 -2.62 -0.51 30.67
C ASN A 466 -3.11 -1.88 30.13
N GLY A 467 -2.53 -2.97 30.62
CA GLY A 467 -3.02 -4.33 30.34
C GLY A 467 -2.50 -4.99 29.06
N LEU A 468 -1.61 -4.34 28.30
CA LEU A 468 -0.91 -4.97 27.17
C LEU A 468 0.37 -5.64 27.68
N THR A 469 0.35 -6.95 27.87
CA THR A 469 1.47 -7.70 28.47
C THR A 469 2.48 -8.20 27.43
N LYS A 470 2.00 -8.78 26.32
CA LYS A 470 2.83 -9.35 25.24
C LYS A 470 3.60 -8.29 24.45
N LEU A 471 4.89 -8.53 24.24
CA LEU A 471 5.77 -7.62 23.48
C LEU A 471 5.30 -7.42 22.04
N GLU A 472 4.85 -8.48 21.37
CA GLU A 472 4.37 -8.44 19.99
C GLU A 472 3.24 -7.42 19.81
N TYR A 473 2.21 -7.44 20.68
CA TYR A 473 1.09 -6.51 20.60
C TYR A 473 1.49 -5.07 20.89
N LYS A 474 2.47 -4.86 21.79
CA LYS A 474 3.03 -3.52 22.03
C LYS A 474 3.68 -3.00 20.74
N LEU A 475 4.50 -3.82 20.09
CA LEU A 475 5.14 -3.42 18.84
C LEU A 475 4.11 -3.22 17.72
N GLN A 476 3.09 -4.07 17.62
CA GLN A 476 2.01 -3.92 16.66
C GLN A 476 1.22 -2.61 16.86
N LEU A 477 0.86 -2.28 18.10
CA LEU A 477 0.20 -1.01 18.44
C LEU A 477 1.07 0.17 18.02
N SER A 478 2.38 0.16 18.32
CA SER A 478 3.25 1.26 17.92
C SER A 478 3.36 1.42 16.39
N ARG A 479 3.29 0.32 15.63
CA ARG A 479 3.25 0.35 14.15
C ARG A 479 1.93 0.92 13.65
N TYR A 480 0.83 0.52 14.26
CA TYR A 480 -0.49 1.05 13.94
C TYR A 480 -0.58 2.57 14.19
N LEU A 481 -0.10 3.05 15.34
CA LEU A 481 -0.04 4.48 15.65
C LEU A 481 0.90 5.24 14.70
N HIS A 482 1.98 4.61 14.26
CA HIS A 482 2.87 5.15 13.22
C HIS A 482 2.16 5.33 11.88
N ASP A 483 1.40 4.31 11.44
CA ASP A 483 0.68 4.35 10.17
C ASP A 483 -0.43 5.40 10.14
N LEU A 484 -1.07 5.66 11.30
CA LEU A 484 -2.03 6.75 11.48
C LEU A 484 -1.37 8.14 11.59
N GLY A 485 -0.04 8.18 11.76
CA GLY A 485 0.72 9.40 11.98
C GLY A 485 0.55 9.98 13.38
N ILE A 486 0.03 9.25 14.35
CA ILE A 486 -0.11 9.73 15.73
C ILE A 486 1.28 9.87 16.38
N CYS A 487 2.17 8.91 16.13
CA CYS A 487 3.56 8.96 16.57
C CYS A 487 4.49 8.45 15.45
N LEU A 488 5.81 8.52 15.64
CA LEU A 488 6.78 7.89 14.74
C LEU A 488 7.60 6.85 15.50
N HIS A 489 7.61 5.61 14.99
CA HIS A 489 8.42 4.53 15.55
C HIS A 489 8.95 3.61 14.45
N PHE A 490 10.27 3.63 14.23
CA PHE A 490 10.93 2.91 13.14
C PHE A 490 11.61 1.62 13.65
N GLN A 491 10.81 0.57 13.81
CA GLN A 491 11.21 -0.70 14.44
C GLN A 491 12.35 -1.44 13.70
N ASP A 492 12.46 -1.23 12.39
CA ASP A 492 13.44 -1.85 11.51
C ASP A 492 14.81 -1.14 11.51
N ASN A 493 14.94 0.01 12.17
CA ASN A 493 16.19 0.75 12.26
C ASN A 493 16.86 0.56 13.64
N PRO A 494 18.11 0.07 13.72
CA PRO A 494 18.77 -0.24 15.01
C PRO A 494 18.96 0.93 15.99
N LEU A 495 18.97 2.17 15.49
CA LEU A 495 19.07 3.36 16.34
C LEU A 495 17.68 3.90 16.68
N LEU A 496 16.82 4.05 15.67
CA LEU A 496 15.50 4.66 15.85
C LEU A 496 14.49 3.73 16.53
N ASN A 497 14.69 2.41 16.52
CA ASN A 497 13.78 1.47 17.18
C ASN A 497 13.78 1.60 18.72
N LYS A 498 14.75 2.32 19.28
CA LYS A 498 14.84 2.56 20.73
C LYS A 498 14.03 3.78 21.17
N THR A 499 13.46 4.53 20.24
CA THR A 499 12.80 5.80 20.52
C THR A 499 11.45 5.87 19.81
N VAL A 500 10.41 6.20 20.57
CA VAL A 500 9.09 6.51 20.05
C VAL A 500 8.93 8.02 20.06
N ILE A 501 8.89 8.65 18.89
CA ILE A 501 8.66 10.09 18.75
C ILE A 501 7.15 10.31 18.88
N LEU A 502 6.73 10.87 20.01
CA LEU A 502 5.31 11.12 20.31
C LEU A 502 4.74 12.29 19.51
N LYS A 503 5.59 13.26 19.15
CA LYS A 503 5.22 14.48 18.43
C LYS A 503 5.91 14.51 17.06
N PRO A 504 5.29 13.97 15.99
CA PRO A 504 5.87 13.98 14.65
C PRO A 504 6.30 15.37 14.18
N GLU A 505 5.51 16.40 14.50
CA GLU A 505 5.76 17.81 14.18
C GLU A 505 7.08 18.33 14.78
N TRP A 506 7.47 17.86 15.96
CA TRP A 506 8.77 18.19 16.56
C TRP A 506 9.93 17.61 15.76
N GLY A 507 9.83 16.34 15.33
CA GLY A 507 10.87 15.70 14.52
C GLY A 507 11.01 16.35 13.15
N ILE A 508 9.88 16.75 12.56
CA ILE A 508 9.82 17.49 11.30
C ILE A 508 10.46 18.88 11.44
N ALA A 509 10.09 19.63 12.49
CA ALA A 509 10.66 20.95 12.74
C ALA A 509 12.19 20.90 12.89
N ALA A 510 12.74 19.82 13.45
CA ALA A 510 14.18 19.59 13.51
C ALA A 510 14.82 19.48 12.11
N VAL A 511 14.18 18.77 11.19
CA VAL A 511 14.64 18.65 9.80
C VAL A 511 14.66 20.01 9.12
N TYR A 512 13.58 20.80 9.24
CA TYR A 512 13.51 22.12 8.61
C TYR A 512 14.53 23.10 9.15
N LYS A 513 14.86 23.03 10.44
CA LYS A 513 15.95 23.83 11.01
C LYS A 513 17.29 23.64 10.30
N ILE A 514 17.56 22.47 9.72
CA ILE A 514 18.77 22.24 8.92
C ILE A 514 18.57 22.78 7.51
N LEU A 515 17.43 22.47 6.87
CA LEU A 515 17.18 22.85 5.49
C LEU A 515 17.10 24.37 5.29
N ASP A 516 16.63 25.08 6.31
CA ASP A 516 16.50 26.54 6.32
C ASP A 516 17.72 27.24 6.89
N ASN A 517 18.72 26.49 7.39
CA ASN A 517 19.88 27.09 8.01
C ASN A 517 20.73 27.84 6.97
N PRO A 518 20.99 29.14 7.13
CA PRO A 518 21.75 29.92 6.16
C PRO A 518 23.17 29.39 5.92
N THR A 519 23.84 28.89 6.96
CA THR A 519 25.19 28.31 6.84
C THR A 519 25.16 27.05 6.00
N VAL A 520 24.21 26.15 6.25
CA VAL A 520 24.05 24.90 5.48
C VAL A 520 23.68 25.21 4.04
N TYR A 521 22.75 26.15 3.82
CA TYR A 521 22.35 26.60 2.48
C TYR A 521 23.53 27.20 1.69
N ASN A 522 24.26 28.15 2.29
CA ASN A 522 25.41 28.81 1.65
C ASN A 522 26.58 27.85 1.40
N ASN A 523 26.65 26.74 2.14
CA ASN A 523 27.60 25.66 1.94
C ASN A 523 27.05 24.54 1.03
N PHE A 524 26.05 24.85 0.21
CA PHE A 524 25.44 23.93 -0.76
C PHE A 524 24.96 22.61 -0.14
N GLY A 525 24.34 22.70 1.03
CA GLY A 525 23.81 21.55 1.76
C GLY A 525 24.82 20.78 2.59
N LYS A 526 26.10 21.18 2.64
CA LYS A 526 27.12 20.52 3.45
C LYS A 526 27.07 21.00 4.90
N PHE A 527 27.03 20.05 5.83
CA PHE A 527 27.02 20.32 7.28
C PHE A 527 27.76 19.23 8.07
N THR A 528 28.11 19.54 9.30
CA THR A 528 28.86 18.67 10.22
C THR A 528 28.08 18.38 11.50
N LYS A 529 28.53 17.41 12.32
CA LYS A 529 27.98 17.22 13.67
C LYS A 529 28.14 18.44 14.58
N ASP A 530 29.16 19.25 14.36
CA ASP A 530 29.35 20.51 15.09
C ASP A 530 28.29 21.54 14.68
N ASP A 531 27.98 21.62 13.38
CA ASP A 531 26.86 22.45 12.89
C ASP A 531 25.53 21.98 13.49
N LEU A 532 25.30 20.66 13.56
CA LEU A 532 24.10 20.11 14.21
C LEU A 532 24.01 20.48 15.69
N THR A 533 25.14 20.53 16.40
CA THR A 533 25.17 20.97 17.80
C THR A 533 24.72 22.42 17.96
N ASN A 534 25.06 23.28 17.00
CA ASN A 534 24.65 24.68 16.97
C ASN A 534 23.19 24.86 16.52
N ILE A 535 22.75 24.11 15.50
CA ILE A 535 21.39 24.18 14.92
C ILE A 535 20.35 23.60 15.90
N TRP A 536 20.70 22.48 16.53
CA TRP A 536 19.91 21.78 17.54
C TRP A 536 20.48 22.02 18.95
N ASN A 537 20.65 23.29 19.28
CA ASN A 537 21.17 23.75 20.58
C ASN A 537 20.08 23.85 21.67
N GLU A 538 18.82 23.99 21.28
CA GLU A 538 17.69 24.01 22.22
C GLU A 538 17.59 22.68 22.97
N GLU A 539 17.34 22.76 24.29
CA GLU A 539 17.28 21.63 25.23
C GLU A 539 16.44 20.46 24.69
N LYS A 540 15.30 20.77 24.04
CA LYS A 540 14.39 19.79 23.45
C LYS A 540 14.97 18.93 22.32
N TYR A 541 16.16 19.23 21.80
CA TYR A 541 16.83 18.47 20.73
C TYR A 541 18.19 17.88 21.15
N VAL A 542 18.78 18.32 22.27
CA VAL A 542 20.17 18.02 22.63
C VAL A 542 20.44 16.52 22.71
N ASP A 543 19.52 15.77 23.32
CA ASP A 543 19.66 14.33 23.56
C ASP A 543 19.20 13.46 22.36
N MET A 544 18.75 14.09 21.27
CA MET A 544 18.17 13.40 20.11
C MET A 544 18.90 13.68 18.80
N ARG A 545 20.07 14.33 18.84
CA ARG A 545 20.77 14.78 17.62
C ARG A 545 21.14 13.62 16.69
N ASP A 546 21.56 12.49 17.24
CA ASP A 546 21.96 11.33 16.44
C ASP A 546 20.73 10.62 15.85
N GLU A 547 19.64 10.51 16.61
CA GLU A 547 18.35 9.98 16.16
C GLU A 547 17.74 10.86 15.07
N LEU A 548 17.73 12.18 15.24
CA LEU A 548 17.21 13.13 14.24
C LEU A 548 18.04 13.11 12.96
N LEU A 549 19.37 13.01 13.08
CA LEU A 549 20.23 12.83 11.91
C LEU A 549 19.94 11.49 11.22
N GLN A 550 19.77 10.42 11.98
CA GLN A 550 19.43 9.10 11.43
C GLN A 550 18.05 9.08 10.78
N LEU A 551 17.10 9.88 11.29
CA LEU A 551 15.79 10.10 10.69
C LEU A 551 15.93 10.76 9.31
N MET A 552 16.77 11.79 9.18
CA MET A 552 17.05 12.42 7.87
C MET A 552 17.70 11.44 6.89
N ILE A 553 18.65 10.63 7.35
CA ILE A 553 19.29 9.60 6.51
C ILE A 553 18.25 8.56 6.07
N ARG A 554 17.38 8.10 6.98
CA ARG A 554 16.32 7.15 6.67
C ARG A 554 15.35 7.70 5.63
N PHE A 555 14.98 8.97 5.73
CA PHE A 555 14.17 9.67 4.75
C PHE A 555 14.95 10.10 3.51
N LYS A 556 16.19 9.64 3.31
CA LYS A 556 17.04 9.99 2.17
C LYS A 556 17.14 11.50 1.93
N LEU A 557 17.11 12.28 2.99
CA LEU A 557 17.25 13.74 2.94
C LEU A 557 18.70 14.20 3.07
N CYS A 558 19.59 13.31 3.50
CA CYS A 558 21.03 13.55 3.51
C CYS A 558 21.80 12.23 3.42
N TYR A 559 23.08 12.34 3.09
CA TYR A 559 24.02 11.23 3.13
C TYR A 559 25.36 11.65 3.75
N LYS A 560 26.12 10.67 4.20
CA LYS A 560 27.44 10.86 4.82
C LYS A 560 28.53 10.84 3.76
N ILE A 561 29.48 11.77 3.82
CA ILE A 561 30.62 11.80 2.89
C ILE A 561 31.60 10.66 3.21
N LEU A 562 32.14 10.00 2.18
CA LEU A 562 33.17 8.98 2.36
C LEU A 562 34.48 9.57 2.93
N GLY A 563 35.08 8.87 3.90
CA GLY A 563 36.36 9.25 4.50
C GLY A 563 36.29 10.34 5.57
N ASN A 564 35.13 10.95 5.81
CA ASN A 564 34.91 11.87 6.93
C ASN A 564 33.73 11.43 7.78
N SER A 565 33.99 11.06 9.04
CA SER A 565 32.96 10.49 9.92
C SER A 565 31.94 11.52 10.42
N GLN A 566 32.17 12.81 10.20
CA GLN A 566 31.41 13.91 10.79
C GLN A 566 30.69 14.81 9.78
N THR A 567 30.83 14.58 8.47
CA THR A 567 30.28 15.47 7.43
C THR A 567 29.19 14.81 6.59
N TYR A 568 28.14 15.57 6.32
CA TYR A 568 26.94 15.16 5.60
C TYR A 568 26.58 16.18 4.52
N ILE A 569 25.81 15.73 3.53
CA ILE A 569 25.29 16.56 2.45
C ILE A 569 23.78 16.35 2.34
N ALA A 570 23.01 17.44 2.34
CA ALA A 570 21.60 17.48 1.97
C ALA A 570 21.47 17.81 0.46
N PRO A 571 21.24 16.80 -0.42
CA PRO A 571 21.30 16.98 -1.88
C PRO A 571 20.29 17.99 -2.45
N GLN A 572 19.16 18.20 -1.77
CA GLN A 572 18.14 19.19 -2.15
C GLN A 572 18.63 20.64 -2.06
N LEU A 573 19.73 20.89 -1.33
CA LEU A 573 20.37 22.20 -1.19
C LEU A 573 21.65 22.34 -2.04
N LEU A 574 21.97 21.34 -2.87
CA LEU A 574 23.10 21.44 -3.80
C LEU A 574 22.87 22.57 -4.80
N THR A 575 23.97 23.04 -5.39
CA THR A 575 23.93 24.01 -6.48
C THR A 575 23.11 23.50 -7.67
N GLU A 576 22.39 24.39 -8.35
CA GLU A 576 21.72 24.11 -9.62
C GLU A 576 22.74 23.97 -10.76
N ASN A 577 23.93 24.59 -10.61
CA ASN A 577 24.93 24.66 -11.65
C ASN A 577 25.67 23.31 -11.78
N GLN A 578 25.59 22.72 -12.97
CA GLN A 578 26.39 21.56 -13.32
C GLN A 578 27.89 21.92 -13.29
N PRO A 579 28.74 21.16 -12.57
CA PRO A 579 30.17 21.40 -12.56
C PRO A 579 30.81 21.08 -13.92
N GLU A 580 31.97 21.65 -14.20
CA GLU A 580 32.78 21.27 -15.37
C GLU A 580 33.54 19.96 -15.11
N TYR A 581 33.51 19.07 -16.10
CA TYR A 581 34.21 17.79 -16.08
C TYR A 581 34.45 17.28 -17.50
N ASP A 582 35.54 16.53 -17.66
CA ASP A 582 35.83 15.85 -18.92
C ASP A 582 34.87 14.66 -19.10
N TRP A 583 34.31 14.50 -20.29
CA TRP A 583 33.47 13.36 -20.64
C TRP A 583 33.79 12.86 -22.05
N ASP A 584 34.08 11.56 -22.20
CA ASP A 584 34.24 10.96 -23.52
C ASP A 584 32.87 10.75 -24.16
N GLU A 585 32.61 11.47 -25.24
CA GLU A 585 31.36 11.36 -25.99
C GLU A 585 31.28 10.09 -26.83
N ASN A 586 32.40 9.40 -27.07
CA ASN A 586 32.44 8.24 -27.94
C ASN A 586 31.95 6.96 -27.24
N ASN A 587 31.29 6.08 -28.00
CA ASN A 587 30.94 4.73 -27.56
C ASN A 587 30.14 4.67 -26.23
N ASN A 588 29.31 5.68 -25.96
CA ASN A 588 28.44 5.74 -24.78
C ASN A 588 27.26 4.78 -24.89
N LEU A 589 26.86 4.18 -23.76
CA LEU A 589 25.48 3.70 -23.61
C LEU A 589 24.61 4.85 -23.12
N ILE A 590 23.45 5.03 -23.75
CA ILE A 590 22.51 6.09 -23.38
C ILE A 590 21.19 5.42 -23.04
N LEU A 591 20.52 5.86 -21.98
CA LEU A 591 19.16 5.44 -21.64
C LEU A 591 18.41 6.69 -21.17
N ARG A 592 17.13 6.81 -21.51
CA ARG A 592 16.29 7.91 -21.01
C ARG A 592 15.03 7.36 -20.35
N TYR A 593 14.64 7.99 -19.27
CA TYR A 593 13.34 7.83 -18.64
C TYR A 593 12.49 9.01 -19.03
N THR A 594 11.26 8.79 -19.47
CA THR A 594 10.27 9.86 -19.65
C THR A 594 9.04 9.62 -18.82
N TYR A 595 8.51 10.67 -18.20
CA TYR A 595 7.40 10.57 -17.26
C TYR A 595 6.17 11.29 -17.78
N LYS A 596 4.98 10.70 -17.55
CA LYS A 596 3.72 11.44 -17.74
C LYS A 596 3.63 12.56 -16.71
N PHE A 597 3.97 12.26 -15.46
CA PHE A 597 4.14 13.18 -14.35
C PHE A 597 5.41 12.80 -13.58
N MET A 598 6.24 13.78 -13.25
CA MET A 598 7.52 13.53 -12.58
C MET A 598 7.48 14.13 -11.16
N PRO A 599 7.41 13.31 -10.10
CA PRO A 599 7.56 13.77 -8.73
C PRO A 599 8.92 14.46 -8.52
N ARG A 600 8.94 15.52 -7.70
CA ARG A 600 10.20 16.15 -7.27
C ARG A 600 10.96 15.19 -6.33
N GLY A 601 12.29 15.18 -6.45
CA GLY A 601 13.18 14.48 -5.51
C GLY A 601 13.72 13.12 -5.97
N ILE A 602 13.36 12.63 -7.16
CA ILE A 602 13.87 11.34 -7.67
C ILE A 602 15.41 11.34 -7.74
N ILE A 603 16.01 12.39 -8.32
CA ILE A 603 17.48 12.46 -8.43
C ILE A 603 18.16 12.68 -7.09
N THR A 604 17.59 13.47 -6.18
CA THR A 604 18.19 13.67 -4.85
C THR A 604 18.21 12.38 -4.03
N GLN A 605 17.15 11.57 -4.13
CA GLN A 605 17.13 10.23 -3.52
C GLN A 605 18.11 9.28 -4.21
N PHE A 606 18.23 9.33 -5.53
CA PHE A 606 19.22 8.54 -6.27
C PHE A 606 20.66 8.90 -5.89
N ILE A 607 20.96 10.19 -5.72
CA ILE A 607 22.25 10.68 -5.22
C ILE A 607 22.56 10.10 -3.84
N VAL A 608 21.57 10.05 -2.95
CA VAL A 608 21.73 9.46 -1.61
C VAL A 608 22.02 7.97 -1.70
N ASP A 609 21.33 7.22 -2.55
CA ASP A 609 21.58 5.78 -2.71
C ASP A 609 22.97 5.50 -3.33
N MET A 610 23.43 6.37 -4.23
CA MET A 610 24.70 6.22 -4.98
C MET A 610 25.88 7.01 -4.41
N HIS A 611 25.74 7.63 -3.24
CA HIS A 611 26.72 8.60 -2.74
C HIS A 611 28.15 8.07 -2.65
N ARG A 612 28.32 6.77 -2.38
CA ARG A 612 29.64 6.14 -2.25
C ARG A 612 30.42 6.10 -3.54
N ASP A 613 29.72 6.04 -4.68
CA ASP A 613 30.33 5.93 -5.98
C ASP A 613 30.42 7.28 -6.70
N ILE A 614 30.07 8.40 -6.04
CA ILE A 614 30.22 9.75 -6.62
C ILE A 614 31.69 9.99 -6.90
N GLU A 615 32.00 10.33 -8.16
CA GLU A 615 33.37 10.51 -8.62
C GLU A 615 34.05 11.63 -7.82
N GLN A 616 35.12 11.26 -7.13
CA GLN A 616 35.93 12.14 -6.25
C GLN A 616 35.11 12.84 -5.14
N GLN A 617 33.88 12.38 -4.86
CA GLN A 617 32.93 13.08 -3.99
C GLN A 617 32.71 14.56 -4.39
N LYS A 618 32.93 14.89 -5.68
CA LYS A 618 32.93 16.26 -6.21
C LYS A 618 31.84 16.48 -7.25
N TYR A 619 31.62 15.51 -8.13
CA TYR A 619 30.78 15.69 -9.31
C TYR A 619 29.30 15.37 -9.02
N VAL A 620 28.68 16.24 -8.24
CA VAL A 620 27.28 16.14 -7.83
C VAL A 620 26.67 17.54 -7.73
N TRP A 621 25.45 17.70 -8.23
CA TRP A 621 24.67 18.94 -8.18
C TRP A 621 23.19 18.58 -8.05
N LYS A 622 22.32 19.57 -7.84
CA LYS A 622 20.91 19.31 -7.51
C LYS A 622 20.16 18.47 -8.55
N ARG A 623 20.54 18.59 -9.82
CA ARG A 623 19.88 17.93 -10.97
C ARG A 623 20.69 16.78 -11.55
N GLY A 624 21.82 16.38 -10.96
CA GLY A 624 22.59 15.29 -11.52
C GLY A 624 23.85 14.92 -10.77
N VAL A 625 24.46 13.83 -11.23
CA VAL A 625 25.61 13.22 -10.57
C VAL A 625 26.45 12.43 -11.56
N ILE A 626 27.76 12.40 -11.32
CA ILE A 626 28.68 11.47 -11.97
C ILE A 626 29.10 10.41 -10.97
N ILE A 627 28.84 9.18 -11.35
CA ILE A 627 29.20 7.96 -10.64
C ILE A 627 30.39 7.32 -11.33
N LYS A 628 31.34 6.78 -10.56
CA LYS A 628 32.49 6.04 -11.08
C LYS A 628 32.70 4.74 -10.33
N GLN A 629 32.70 3.65 -11.09
CA GLN A 629 33.11 2.32 -10.62
C GLN A 629 34.26 1.82 -11.50
N ASN A 630 35.44 1.62 -10.92
CA ASN A 630 36.67 1.28 -11.64
C ASN A 630 36.95 2.27 -12.78
N GLU A 631 37.11 1.78 -14.01
CA GLU A 631 37.31 2.57 -15.24
C GLU A 631 36.01 2.91 -15.97
N THR A 632 34.85 2.78 -15.32
CA THR A 632 33.53 3.04 -15.92
C THR A 632 32.84 4.18 -15.20
N ARG A 633 32.31 5.15 -15.96
CA ARG A 633 31.63 6.34 -15.44
C ARG A 633 30.19 6.39 -15.93
N ALA A 634 29.28 6.82 -15.07
CA ALA A 634 27.88 7.06 -15.40
C ALA A 634 27.49 8.49 -15.04
N GLU A 635 26.95 9.22 -16.00
CA GLU A 635 26.35 10.55 -15.84
C GLU A 635 24.84 10.38 -15.79
N VAL A 636 24.19 10.87 -14.74
CA VAL A 636 22.74 10.82 -14.54
C VAL A 636 22.23 12.24 -14.33
N ILE A 637 21.38 12.73 -15.23
CA ILE A 637 20.88 14.11 -15.23
C ILE A 637 19.35 14.13 -15.34
N GLU A 638 18.71 14.92 -14.49
CA GLU A 638 17.29 15.27 -14.60
C GLU A 638 17.08 16.55 -15.40
N TYR A 639 16.20 16.44 -16.40
CA TYR A 639 15.62 17.55 -17.13
C TYR A 639 14.14 17.67 -16.72
N TYR A 640 13.89 18.33 -15.60
CA TYR A 640 12.55 18.41 -14.99
C TYR A 640 11.49 18.98 -15.95
N ASP A 641 11.83 20.05 -16.68
CA ASP A 641 10.90 20.68 -17.65
C ASP A 641 10.52 19.74 -18.80
N ARG A 642 11.39 18.79 -19.12
CA ARG A 642 11.16 17.76 -20.14
C ARG A 642 10.58 16.47 -19.55
N ARG A 643 10.41 16.42 -18.21
CA ARG A 643 10.04 15.21 -17.47
C ARG A 643 10.90 14.02 -17.91
N GLU A 644 12.22 14.25 -17.94
CA GLU A 644 13.20 13.28 -18.45
C GLU A 644 14.34 13.08 -17.45
N ILE A 645 14.76 11.82 -17.24
CA ILE A 645 16.08 11.51 -16.69
C ILE A 645 16.92 10.87 -17.78
N LYS A 646 18.08 11.45 -18.07
CA LYS A 646 19.05 10.95 -19.04
C LYS A 646 20.23 10.31 -18.32
N ILE A 647 20.58 9.10 -18.75
CA ILE A 647 21.74 8.36 -18.27
C ILE A 647 22.70 8.16 -19.43
N ARG A 648 23.97 8.49 -19.23
CA ARG A 648 25.07 8.15 -20.15
C ARG A 648 26.13 7.35 -19.41
N VAL A 649 26.63 6.28 -20.00
CA VAL A 649 27.67 5.45 -19.40
C VAL A 649 28.82 5.22 -20.38
N SER A 650 30.03 5.56 -19.94
CA SER A 650 31.29 5.41 -20.67
C SER A 650 32.23 4.44 -19.93
N GLY A 651 33.11 3.76 -20.66
CA GLY A 651 34.11 2.84 -20.11
C GLY A 651 33.86 1.36 -20.36
N ARG A 652 34.73 0.50 -19.80
CA ARG A 652 34.81 -0.93 -20.14
C ARG A 652 33.58 -1.73 -19.70
N GLN A 653 33.03 -1.48 -18.52
CA GLN A 653 31.92 -2.24 -17.94
C GLN A 653 30.58 -1.49 -18.03
N LYS A 654 30.40 -0.68 -19.08
CA LYS A 654 29.25 0.21 -19.25
C LYS A 654 27.87 -0.44 -19.10
N ARG A 655 27.69 -1.68 -19.58
CA ARG A 655 26.42 -2.42 -19.46
C ARG A 655 26.10 -2.79 -18.01
N ALA A 656 27.10 -3.18 -17.22
CA ALA A 656 26.92 -3.54 -15.82
C ALA A 656 26.55 -2.31 -14.98
N LEU A 657 27.30 -1.21 -15.14
CA LEU A 657 27.02 0.04 -14.44
C LEU A 657 25.66 0.64 -14.86
N MET A 658 25.31 0.60 -16.15
CA MET A 658 23.97 0.98 -16.62
C MET A 658 22.88 0.16 -15.92
N THR A 659 23.06 -1.16 -15.82
CA THR A 659 22.09 -2.05 -15.16
C THR A 659 21.90 -1.71 -13.68
N LEU A 660 22.98 -1.38 -12.97
CA LEU A 660 22.91 -0.96 -11.56
C LEU A 660 22.18 0.39 -11.39
N VAL A 661 22.52 1.38 -12.23
CA VAL A 661 21.87 2.71 -12.21
C VAL A 661 20.37 2.58 -12.50
N THR A 662 20.02 1.81 -13.54
CA THR A 662 18.62 1.50 -13.89
C THR A 662 17.90 0.81 -12.74
N TYR A 663 18.53 -0.18 -12.11
CA TYR A 663 17.95 -0.92 -10.98
C TYR A 663 17.62 0.00 -9.79
N LEU A 664 18.54 0.91 -9.41
CA LEU A 664 18.32 1.81 -8.28
C LEU A 664 17.28 2.88 -8.58
N LEU A 665 17.24 3.42 -9.81
CA LEU A 665 16.16 4.31 -10.23
C LEU A 665 14.81 3.59 -10.18
N ASP A 666 14.72 2.37 -10.73
CA ASP A 666 13.49 1.56 -10.67
C ASP A 666 13.06 1.27 -9.21
N LYS A 667 14.01 1.07 -8.30
CA LYS A 667 13.71 0.90 -6.87
C LYS A 667 13.07 2.17 -6.28
N ILE A 668 13.56 3.36 -6.63
CA ILE A 668 12.94 4.64 -6.24
C ILE A 668 11.57 4.80 -6.92
N HIS A 669 11.40 4.40 -8.18
CA HIS A 669 10.09 4.46 -8.83
C HIS A 669 9.06 3.56 -8.14
N SER A 670 9.48 2.37 -7.68
CA SER A 670 8.59 1.43 -6.99
C SER A 670 8.09 1.93 -5.64
N SER A 671 8.82 2.84 -4.97
CA SER A 671 8.38 3.43 -3.69
C SER A 671 7.17 4.36 -3.82
N TYR A 672 6.79 4.75 -5.05
CA TYR A 672 5.55 5.47 -5.34
C TYR A 672 4.36 4.50 -5.53
N ASN A 673 4.24 3.50 -4.65
CA ASN A 673 3.20 2.45 -4.67
C ASN A 673 3.03 1.76 -6.04
N ASN A 674 4.09 1.68 -6.86
CA ASN A 674 4.05 1.22 -8.25
C ASN A 674 3.05 1.96 -9.18
N ARG A 675 2.56 3.14 -8.77
CA ARG A 675 1.60 3.95 -9.55
C ARG A 675 2.28 4.94 -10.51
N LEU A 676 3.58 5.19 -10.33
CA LEU A 676 4.32 6.12 -11.17
C LEU A 676 4.43 5.61 -12.61
N LYS A 677 3.89 6.38 -13.57
CA LYS A 677 3.88 6.03 -15.00
C LYS A 677 5.11 6.62 -15.71
N TYR A 678 6.01 5.75 -16.14
CA TYR A 678 7.25 6.13 -16.83
C TYR A 678 7.60 5.17 -17.97
N ASN A 679 8.37 5.66 -18.94
CA ASN A 679 8.84 4.89 -20.08
C ASN A 679 10.36 4.84 -20.11
N HIS A 680 10.90 3.66 -20.40
CA HIS A 680 12.30 3.52 -20.79
C HIS A 680 12.45 3.73 -22.30
N LEU A 681 13.36 4.62 -22.67
CA LEU A 681 13.71 4.92 -24.05
C LEU A 681 15.09 4.36 -24.35
N PHE A 682 15.12 3.33 -25.19
CA PHE A 682 16.33 2.64 -25.62
C PHE A 682 16.86 3.24 -26.93
N PRO A 683 18.16 3.56 -27.00
CA PRO A 683 18.76 4.14 -28.19
C PRO A 683 18.85 3.12 -29.32
N CYS A 684 18.73 3.60 -30.54
CA CYS A 684 19.04 2.86 -31.74
C CYS A 684 20.55 2.56 -31.81
N THR A 685 20.91 1.34 -32.21
CA THR A 685 22.31 0.89 -32.34
C THR A 685 22.84 0.91 -33.77
N CYS A 686 22.11 1.52 -34.72
CA CYS A 686 22.54 1.59 -36.11
C CYS A 686 23.79 2.45 -36.30
N ALA A 687 24.45 2.34 -37.46
CA ALA A 687 25.69 3.08 -37.76
C ALA A 687 25.56 4.60 -37.59
N ALA A 688 24.39 5.18 -37.93
CA ALA A 688 24.10 6.60 -37.74
C ALA A 688 23.87 7.00 -36.27
N CYS A 689 23.52 6.05 -35.39
CA CYS A 689 23.17 6.32 -33.99
C CYS A 689 24.25 5.91 -32.98
N LYS A 690 25.10 4.92 -33.30
CA LYS A 690 26.03 4.26 -32.36
C LYS A 690 26.99 5.21 -31.60
N ASN A 691 27.32 6.37 -32.17
CA ASN A 691 28.18 7.39 -31.54
C ASN A 691 27.48 8.76 -31.41
N SER A 692 26.17 8.83 -31.64
CA SER A 692 25.42 10.08 -31.48
C SER A 692 25.07 10.30 -30.02
N GLN A 693 25.16 11.54 -29.53
CA GLN A 693 24.60 11.93 -28.22
C GLN A 693 23.06 12.01 -28.23
N ASN A 694 22.48 12.03 -29.42
CA ASN A 694 21.04 12.08 -29.68
C ASN A 694 20.66 11.02 -30.73
N PRO A 695 20.77 9.72 -30.40
CA PRO A 695 20.30 8.65 -31.28
C PRO A 695 18.78 8.69 -31.39
N HIS A 696 18.21 7.99 -32.37
CA HIS A 696 16.78 7.70 -32.35
C HIS A 696 16.46 6.79 -31.16
N PHE A 697 15.28 6.94 -30.53
CA PHE A 697 14.91 6.20 -29.32
C PHE A 697 13.62 5.41 -29.51
N TYR A 698 13.59 4.20 -28.93
CA TYR A 698 12.44 3.32 -28.92
C TYR A 698 11.90 3.13 -27.49
N LYS A 699 10.58 3.20 -27.33
CA LYS A 699 9.92 2.86 -26.06
C LYS A 699 10.04 1.36 -25.77
N LEU A 700 10.42 0.99 -24.55
CA LEU A 700 10.56 -0.40 -24.13
C LEU A 700 9.28 -1.21 -24.31
N GLU A 701 8.11 -0.64 -24.01
CA GLU A 701 6.82 -1.33 -24.18
C GLU A 701 6.61 -1.78 -25.64
N LYS A 702 6.92 -0.90 -26.60
CA LYS A 702 6.84 -1.17 -28.03
C LYS A 702 7.85 -2.23 -28.46
N LEU A 703 9.08 -2.18 -27.93
CA LEU A 703 10.09 -3.21 -28.18
C LEU A 703 9.62 -4.59 -27.65
N LYS A 704 9.06 -4.64 -26.44
CA LYS A 704 8.50 -5.86 -25.84
C LYS A 704 7.29 -6.39 -26.63
N GLU A 705 6.40 -5.51 -27.08
CA GLU A 705 5.27 -5.86 -27.94
C GLU A 705 5.75 -6.48 -29.26
N TRP A 706 6.71 -5.85 -29.95
CA TRP A 706 7.28 -6.40 -31.17
C TRP A 706 7.95 -7.76 -30.98
N ILE A 707 8.68 -7.96 -29.87
CA ILE A 707 9.28 -9.26 -29.54
C ILE A 707 8.19 -10.32 -29.32
N ARG A 708 7.12 -10.00 -28.57
CA ARG A 708 5.98 -10.90 -28.33
C ARG A 708 5.27 -11.30 -29.63
N ASN A 709 5.15 -10.36 -30.57
CA ASN A 709 4.54 -10.60 -31.88
C ASN A 709 5.51 -11.21 -32.92
N GLY A 710 6.69 -11.71 -32.49
CA GLY A 710 7.65 -12.38 -33.36
C GLY A 710 8.41 -11.46 -34.33
N ARG A 711 8.31 -10.14 -34.20
CA ARG A 711 9.03 -9.18 -35.04
C ARG A 711 10.49 -9.11 -34.61
N LEU A 712 11.41 -9.39 -35.55
CA LEU A 712 12.86 -9.44 -35.28
C LEU A 712 13.58 -8.12 -35.56
N LYS A 713 13.06 -7.30 -36.48
CA LYS A 713 13.72 -6.08 -36.98
C LYS A 713 12.77 -4.89 -37.01
N THR A 714 13.33 -3.71 -36.82
CA THR A 714 12.64 -2.42 -37.01
C THR A 714 13.55 -1.45 -37.77
N THR A 715 12.97 -0.37 -38.29
CA THR A 715 13.69 0.63 -39.06
C THR A 715 13.99 1.85 -38.17
N CYS A 716 15.22 2.36 -38.22
CA CYS A 716 15.58 3.62 -37.59
C CYS A 716 14.88 4.79 -38.29
N GLU A 717 14.34 5.75 -37.54
CA GLU A 717 13.75 6.96 -38.15
C GLU A 717 14.82 8.02 -38.51
N ASN A 718 16.06 7.85 -38.06
CA ASN A 718 17.16 8.71 -38.50
C ASN A 718 17.70 8.22 -39.85
N HIS A 719 17.89 9.15 -40.78
CA HIS A 719 18.57 8.89 -42.06
C HIS A 719 19.93 8.19 -41.84
N PRO A 720 20.28 7.13 -42.60
CA PRO A 720 19.64 6.63 -43.83
C PRO A 720 18.56 5.56 -43.58
N TYR A 721 17.88 5.56 -42.43
CA TYR A 721 16.80 4.63 -42.10
C TYR A 721 17.24 3.16 -42.04
N ASN A 722 18.37 2.91 -41.39
CA ASN A 722 18.93 1.56 -41.26
C ASN A 722 17.99 0.60 -40.50
N GLU A 723 17.91 -0.64 -40.96
CA GLU A 723 17.30 -1.72 -40.17
C GLU A 723 18.15 -2.09 -38.95
N VAL A 724 17.49 -2.36 -37.82
CA VAL A 724 18.12 -2.80 -36.58
C VAL A 724 17.38 -3.98 -35.97
N ASN A 725 18.14 -4.88 -35.34
CA ASN A 725 17.58 -6.02 -34.62
C ASN A 725 16.98 -5.56 -33.29
N ILE A 726 15.70 -5.87 -33.05
CA ILE A 726 14.93 -5.38 -31.90
C ILE A 726 15.51 -5.88 -30.57
N LYS A 727 15.85 -7.17 -30.49
CA LYS A 727 16.41 -7.77 -29.27
C LYS A 727 17.75 -7.11 -28.89
N SER A 728 18.58 -6.83 -29.89
CA SER A 728 19.86 -6.16 -29.69
C SER A 728 19.74 -4.74 -29.13
N LEU A 729 18.62 -4.03 -29.33
CA LEU A 729 18.43 -2.68 -28.80
C LEU A 729 18.36 -2.68 -27.26
N ILE A 730 17.80 -3.74 -26.67
CA ILE A 730 17.71 -3.88 -25.21
C ILE A 730 18.99 -4.52 -24.68
N ASP A 731 19.40 -5.65 -25.27
CA ASP A 731 20.54 -6.44 -24.80
C ASP A 731 21.86 -5.67 -24.84
N ASN A 732 22.03 -4.73 -25.75
CA ASN A 732 23.26 -3.94 -25.81
C ASN A 732 23.34 -2.84 -24.74
N VAL A 733 22.22 -2.48 -24.10
CA VAL A 733 22.13 -1.36 -23.16
C VAL A 733 22.07 -1.84 -21.71
N ILE A 734 21.24 -2.84 -21.42
CA ILE A 734 21.10 -3.41 -20.08
C ILE A 734 21.24 -4.92 -20.10
N ASN A 735 21.61 -5.50 -18.95
CA ASN A 735 21.54 -6.94 -18.74
C ASN A 735 20.21 -7.28 -18.06
N ILE A 736 19.23 -7.75 -18.83
CA ILE A 736 17.88 -8.07 -18.34
C ILE A 736 17.92 -9.21 -17.30
N ASP A 737 18.80 -10.20 -17.49
CA ASP A 737 18.95 -11.32 -16.55
C ASP A 737 19.57 -10.88 -15.23
N LEU A 738 20.54 -9.96 -15.27
CA LEU A 738 21.10 -9.36 -14.06
C LEU A 738 20.09 -8.43 -13.38
N LEU A 739 19.35 -7.63 -14.15
CA LEU A 739 18.33 -6.73 -13.62
C LEU A 739 17.21 -7.50 -12.93
N SER A 740 16.78 -8.63 -13.48
CA SER A 740 15.80 -9.53 -12.85
C SER A 740 16.35 -10.20 -11.59
N LYS A 741 17.61 -10.64 -11.58
CA LYS A 741 18.28 -11.16 -10.37
C LYS A 741 18.40 -10.10 -9.27
N LEU A 742 18.81 -8.87 -9.59
CA LEU A 742 18.93 -7.78 -8.61
C LEU A 742 17.57 -7.39 -8.01
N ARG A 743 16.49 -7.46 -8.80
CA ARG A 743 15.12 -7.29 -8.30
C ARG A 743 14.69 -8.40 -7.34
N TYR A 744 15.23 -9.61 -7.51
CA TYR A 744 14.96 -10.75 -6.63
C TYR A 744 15.69 -10.62 -5.28
N MET A 745 16.95 -10.17 -5.28
CA MET A 745 17.81 -10.10 -4.08
C MET A 745 17.43 -9.04 -3.02
N VAL A 746 16.41 -8.21 -3.27
CA VAL A 746 16.03 -7.08 -2.38
C VAL A 746 14.60 -7.23 -1.84
N ARG A 747 14.00 -8.41 -2.01
CA ARG A 747 12.73 -8.77 -1.37
C ARG A 747 12.90 -9.38 0.04
N ASP A 748 14.14 -9.52 0.51
CA ASP A 748 14.51 -9.96 1.87
C ASP A 748 14.92 -8.78 2.77
#